data_AF-A0A7J6FFA6-F1
#
_entry.id   AF-A0A7J6FFA6-F1
#
_cell.length_a   1.000
_cell.length_b   1.000
_cell.length_c   1.000
_cell.angle_alpha   90.00
_cell.angle_beta   90.00
_cell.angle_gamma   90.00
#
_symmetry.space_group_name_H-M   'P 1'
#
loop_
_entity.id
_entity.type
_entity.pdbx_description
1 polymer ?
#
loop_
_entity_poly.entity_id
_entity_poly.type
_entity_poly.pdbx_seq_one_letter_code
_entity_poly.pdbx_strand_id
1 'polypeptide(L)'
;MSLKCAVELGIPDIINNHGKPMTISQLTLALLINKNKSHCLYRLMRLLTHSGFFALEKIKIKGEEEEEGYVITEASKLLLKDNPMSVTPLLLVLLDPTLTKPYDVLSTWFRNDDSTPFVTTNGMAIWDYYSHEPKLAQSFNEAMASDARLVTSVLIEKCKGVFEGVDSLVDVGGGTGTVAKSIAITFPQIQCSVLDLPHVVAGLQGEKNLNFIAGDMFVEVPTAQWILHDWSDENSVKILKKCKEAITKSGKKIGKVVVIDMIIENEKGEIDDESYETQLFMNMRMILVSGRERNEKELSKLFKDAGFSHYKITPILAKVLVPFYPLVGRLRYDNGGRLEINCNLEGVLFMVAETESVMDDLVGCAPTVELLKLTPFIDRSAGVSSFPLLAAQKSRNSSSHVDLVVNEENNTKLLRAQAHIWNHIFNFINSMSLKCAVELGIPDIINNHGKPMTISQLTLALPINKNKSHCLYRLMRLLTHSGFFALEKAEIKGEEEEEGYVITEASKLLLKDNPVSVTPLLLVLLDTTLTKPYDVLSTWFRNDDSTPFVTTNGMALWDYYSHEPKLAQSFNEAMASDARLVTSVLIEKCKGVFEGVDSLVDVGGGTGTVAKSIATTFPQIQCSVFDLPHVVAGLQGEKNLNFIAGDMFVEWILHDWSDENSVKILKKCKEAITRSEKKIGKVVVIDMIIENEKDEIDDESYETQLFMDIELMTLFSGRERNEKELSKLFKDAGTIVKPAKETPKDPIWLSNLDLMTTSVHITNIYLYRNNNGDAKFFDTELLKHALAKVLVPFYPLADRLRYDNGSRLEINCNSEGVLFMVAETESVMDDLVGCAPTVELLKLTPFIDRSAGVFLFSLLAAQVYIA
;
A
#
# COMPACT_ATOMS: atom_id res chain seq x y z
N MET A 1 -4.62 -2.02 -5.73
CA MET A 1 -5.78 -2.68 -6.38
C MET A 1 -7.01 -2.80 -5.49
N SER A 2 -6.89 -3.14 -4.20
CA SER A 2 -8.02 -3.20 -3.24
C SER A 2 -8.88 -1.93 -3.23
N LEU A 3 -8.26 -0.74 -3.25
CA LEU A 3 -8.99 0.53 -3.31
C LEU A 3 -9.81 0.70 -4.60
N LYS A 4 -9.23 0.33 -5.75
CA LYS A 4 -9.93 0.30 -7.05
C LYS A 4 -11.15 -0.62 -6.98
N CYS A 5 -10.99 -1.82 -6.41
CA CYS A 5 -12.09 -2.75 -6.21
C CYS A 5 -13.23 -2.12 -5.40
N ALA A 6 -12.93 -1.47 -4.27
CA ALA A 6 -13.94 -0.81 -3.44
C ALA A 6 -14.69 0.31 -4.18
N VAL A 7 -13.97 1.13 -4.96
CA VAL A 7 -14.55 2.20 -5.79
C VAL A 7 -15.42 1.62 -6.91
N GLU A 8 -14.96 0.60 -7.62
CA GLU A 8 -15.73 -0.06 -8.69
C GLU A 8 -16.98 -0.75 -8.17
N LEU A 9 -16.93 -1.31 -6.94
CA LEU A 9 -18.08 -1.86 -6.24
C LEU A 9 -19.05 -0.78 -5.73
N GLY A 10 -18.61 0.48 -5.61
CA GLY A 10 -19.41 1.59 -5.07
C GLY A 10 -19.48 1.62 -3.54
N ILE A 11 -18.53 1.00 -2.85
CA ILE A 11 -18.49 0.92 -1.39
C ILE A 11 -18.52 2.32 -0.73
N PRO A 12 -17.68 3.30 -1.15
CA PRO A 12 -17.72 4.64 -0.55
C PRO A 12 -19.10 5.29 -0.67
N ASP A 13 -19.72 5.22 -1.86
CA ASP A 13 -21.04 5.81 -2.11
C ASP A 13 -22.13 5.15 -1.25
N ILE A 14 -22.11 3.81 -1.13
CA ILE A 14 -23.11 3.06 -0.36
C ILE A 14 -23.04 3.39 1.12
N ILE A 15 -21.83 3.42 1.71
CA ILE A 15 -21.65 3.76 3.13
C ILE A 15 -22.07 5.22 3.36
N ASN A 16 -21.65 6.14 2.50
CA ASN A 16 -22.01 7.56 2.60
C ASN A 16 -23.54 7.76 2.56
N ASN A 17 -24.20 7.14 1.58
CA ASN A 17 -25.65 7.28 1.37
C ASN A 17 -26.47 6.62 2.48
N HIS A 18 -25.89 5.69 3.25
CA HIS A 18 -26.54 5.11 4.42
C HIS A 18 -26.73 6.11 5.56
N GLY A 19 -25.82 7.09 5.68
CA GLY A 19 -25.89 8.19 6.66
C GLY A 19 -25.64 7.80 8.12
N LYS A 20 -25.26 6.55 8.40
CA LYS A 20 -24.89 6.03 9.73
C LYS A 20 -23.88 4.88 9.57
N PRO A 21 -23.19 4.43 10.65
CA PRO A 21 -22.28 3.30 10.58
C PRO A 21 -22.98 2.07 9.98
N MET A 22 -22.36 1.47 8.95
CA MET A 22 -22.92 0.35 8.19
C MET A 22 -22.18 -0.94 8.55
N THR A 23 -22.90 -1.97 9.00
CA THR A 23 -22.26 -3.26 9.36
C THR A 23 -21.84 -4.04 8.12
N ILE A 24 -20.93 -5.01 8.26
CA ILE A 24 -20.50 -5.84 7.13
C ILE A 24 -21.67 -6.60 6.48
N SER A 25 -22.64 -7.03 7.30
CA SER A 25 -23.85 -7.71 6.82
C SER A 25 -24.74 -6.77 6.00
N GLN A 26 -24.90 -5.52 6.45
CA GLN A 26 -25.65 -4.50 5.71
C GLN A 26 -24.95 -4.14 4.40
N LEU A 27 -23.63 -3.99 4.42
CA LEU A 27 -22.83 -3.67 3.23
C LEU A 27 -22.90 -4.81 2.19
N THR A 28 -22.78 -6.06 2.63
CA THR A 28 -22.92 -7.25 1.76
C THR A 28 -24.26 -7.27 1.04
N LEU A 29 -25.36 -7.00 1.77
CA LEU A 29 -26.70 -6.94 1.21
C LEU A 29 -26.85 -5.78 0.23
N ALA A 30 -26.32 -4.60 0.56
CA ALA A 30 -26.41 -3.41 -0.30
C ALA A 30 -25.63 -3.57 -1.61
N LEU A 31 -24.50 -4.30 -1.59
CA LEU A 31 -23.68 -4.58 -2.76
C LEU A 31 -24.22 -5.71 -3.65
N LEU A 32 -25.25 -6.44 -3.20
CA LEU A 32 -25.77 -7.65 -3.86
C LEU A 32 -24.68 -8.72 -4.08
N ILE A 33 -23.67 -8.78 -3.20
CA ILE A 33 -22.61 -9.79 -3.26
C ILE A 33 -23.14 -11.12 -2.73
N ASN A 34 -22.71 -12.22 -3.35
CA ASN A 34 -23.05 -13.57 -2.89
C ASN A 34 -22.65 -13.73 -1.42
N LYS A 35 -23.58 -14.22 -0.56
CA LYS A 35 -23.35 -14.38 0.88
C LYS A 35 -22.09 -15.19 1.20
N ASN A 36 -21.71 -16.13 0.32
CA ASN A 36 -20.49 -16.93 0.46
C ASN A 36 -19.21 -16.08 0.39
N LYS A 37 -19.24 -14.91 -0.25
CA LYS A 37 -18.12 -13.95 -0.36
C LYS A 37 -18.14 -12.84 0.69
N SER A 38 -19.07 -12.89 1.66
CA SER A 38 -19.15 -11.91 2.76
C SER A 38 -17.85 -11.83 3.57
N HIS A 39 -17.22 -12.98 3.84
CA HIS A 39 -15.94 -13.04 4.54
C HIS A 39 -14.80 -12.41 3.71
N CYS A 40 -14.81 -12.53 2.38
CA CYS A 40 -13.87 -11.84 1.49
C CYS A 40 -14.06 -10.32 1.53
N LEU A 41 -15.32 -9.86 1.56
CA LEU A 41 -15.62 -8.44 1.71
C LEU A 41 -15.12 -7.90 3.06
N TYR A 42 -15.25 -8.67 4.14
CA TYR A 42 -14.69 -8.32 5.45
C TYR A 42 -13.17 -8.13 5.37
N ARG A 43 -12.45 -9.07 4.71
CA ARG A 43 -10.98 -8.98 4.53
C ARG A 43 -10.59 -7.72 3.75
N LEU A 44 -11.29 -7.43 2.64
CA LEU A 44 -11.11 -6.20 1.87
C LEU A 44 -11.33 -4.94 2.73
N MET A 45 -12.42 -4.89 3.48
CA MET A 45 -12.75 -3.77 4.35
C MET A 45 -11.77 -3.61 5.51
N ARG A 46 -11.25 -4.73 6.06
CA ARG A 46 -10.23 -4.70 7.11
C ARG A 46 -8.95 -4.03 6.61
N LEU A 47 -8.46 -4.41 5.42
CA LEU A 47 -7.31 -3.75 4.80
C LEU A 47 -7.60 -2.26 4.58
N LEU A 48 -8.74 -1.91 3.98
CA LEU A 48 -9.05 -0.51 3.65
C LEU A 48 -9.32 0.37 4.88
N THR A 49 -9.77 -0.22 5.99
CA THR A 49 -9.87 0.47 7.29
C THR A 49 -8.47 0.69 7.88
N HIS A 50 -7.59 -0.32 7.84
CA HIS A 50 -6.20 -0.16 8.27
C HIS A 50 -5.47 0.91 7.45
N SER A 51 -5.68 0.92 6.13
CA SER A 51 -5.20 1.94 5.20
C SER A 51 -5.94 3.29 5.31
N GLY A 52 -6.76 3.55 6.33
CA GLY A 52 -7.32 4.90 6.58
C GLY A 52 -8.45 5.38 5.66
N PHE A 53 -8.96 4.54 4.74
CA PHE A 53 -10.10 4.89 3.88
C PHE A 53 -11.45 4.75 4.58
N PHE A 54 -11.55 3.86 5.56
CA PHE A 54 -12.75 3.68 6.38
C PHE A 54 -12.37 3.69 7.84
N ALA A 55 -13.33 3.99 8.70
CA ALA A 55 -13.18 3.86 10.14
C ALA A 55 -14.30 2.99 10.72
N LEU A 56 -14.05 2.37 11.87
CA LEU A 56 -15.04 1.60 12.61
C LEU A 56 -15.64 2.45 13.72
N GLU A 57 -16.96 2.45 13.81
CA GLU A 57 -17.71 3.05 14.92
C GLU A 57 -18.57 1.99 15.61
N LYS A 58 -18.63 2.07 16.94
CA LYS A 58 -19.45 1.17 17.76
C LYS A 58 -20.94 1.51 17.64
N ILE A 59 -21.73 0.54 17.24
CA ILE A 59 -23.18 0.60 17.16
C ILE A 59 -23.77 0.00 18.45
N LYS A 60 -24.42 0.85 19.25
CA LYS A 60 -25.18 0.38 20.42
C LYS A 60 -26.56 -0.12 19.99
N ILE A 61 -26.71 -1.44 19.91
CA ILE A 61 -28.03 -2.07 19.77
C ILE A 61 -28.62 -2.21 21.19
N LYS A 62 -29.88 -1.78 21.39
CA LYS A 62 -30.52 -1.76 22.71
C LYS A 62 -30.63 -3.19 23.28
N GLY A 63 -29.71 -3.57 24.16
CA GLY A 63 -29.74 -4.82 24.92
C GLY A 63 -28.91 -5.98 24.35
N GLU A 64 -28.11 -5.76 23.32
CA GLU A 64 -27.21 -6.75 22.69
C GLU A 64 -25.74 -6.32 22.77
N GLU A 65 -24.83 -7.20 22.32
CA GLU A 65 -23.40 -6.92 22.17
C GLU A 65 -23.16 -5.70 21.25
N GLU A 66 -22.09 -4.94 21.50
CA GLU A 66 -21.69 -3.82 20.64
C GLU A 66 -21.24 -4.38 19.28
N GLU A 67 -21.89 -3.97 18.18
CA GLU A 67 -21.47 -4.31 16.81
C GLU A 67 -20.67 -3.14 16.22
N GLU A 68 -19.69 -3.40 15.35
CA GLU A 68 -18.94 -2.34 14.67
C GLU A 68 -19.51 -2.08 13.27
N GLY A 69 -19.63 -0.81 12.92
CA GLY A 69 -20.05 -0.35 11.59
C GLY A 69 -18.99 0.51 10.93
N TYR A 70 -18.88 0.40 9.61
CA TYR A 70 -17.98 1.21 8.79
C TYR A 70 -18.56 2.60 8.55
N VAL A 71 -17.70 3.61 8.63
CA VAL A 71 -17.94 5.00 8.22
C VAL A 71 -16.86 5.45 7.24
N ILE A 72 -17.17 6.46 6.43
CA ILE A 72 -16.19 7.08 5.51
C ILE A 72 -15.27 8.07 6.24
N THR A 73 -14.03 8.18 5.78
CA THR A 73 -13.02 9.15 6.25
C THR A 73 -12.90 10.32 5.26
N GLU A 74 -12.06 11.31 5.56
CA GLU A 74 -11.78 12.40 4.60
C GLU A 74 -11.19 11.88 3.28
N ALA A 75 -10.40 10.80 3.32
CA ALA A 75 -9.86 10.17 2.12
C ALA A 75 -10.97 9.53 1.26
N SER A 76 -11.86 8.72 1.84
CA SER A 76 -12.95 8.11 1.05
C SER A 76 -14.04 9.10 0.64
N LYS A 77 -14.19 10.25 1.29
CA LYS A 77 -15.02 11.36 0.79
C LYS A 77 -14.58 11.84 -0.60
N LEU A 78 -13.27 11.87 -0.87
CA LEU A 78 -12.73 12.21 -2.20
C LEU A 78 -12.98 11.11 -3.25
N LEU A 79 -13.49 9.94 -2.85
CA LEU A 79 -13.82 8.83 -3.75
C LEU A 79 -15.32 8.77 -4.11
N LEU A 80 -16.16 9.61 -3.49
CA LEU A 80 -17.59 9.67 -3.79
C LEU A 80 -17.82 10.20 -5.21
N LYS A 81 -18.78 9.61 -5.94
CA LYS A 81 -19.07 10.02 -7.33
C LYS A 81 -19.63 11.43 -7.44
N ASP A 82 -20.51 11.79 -6.51
CA ASP A 82 -21.19 13.09 -6.50
C ASP A 82 -20.36 14.19 -5.81
N ASN A 83 -19.15 13.88 -5.32
CA ASN A 83 -18.27 14.90 -4.76
C ASN A 83 -17.70 15.77 -5.90
N PRO A 84 -17.86 17.11 -5.86
CA PRO A 84 -17.28 18.01 -6.86
C PRO A 84 -15.76 17.86 -7.04
N MET A 85 -15.08 17.41 -5.97
CA MET A 85 -13.63 17.22 -5.88
C MET A 85 -13.25 15.75 -5.96
N SER A 86 -14.14 14.89 -6.47
CA SER A 86 -13.89 13.46 -6.58
C SER A 86 -12.62 13.18 -7.39
N VAL A 87 -11.74 12.33 -6.86
CA VAL A 87 -10.53 11.81 -7.51
C VAL A 87 -10.73 10.39 -8.06
N THR A 88 -11.95 9.85 -7.99
CA THR A 88 -12.28 8.53 -8.53
C THR A 88 -11.94 8.35 -10.01
N PRO A 89 -12.25 9.30 -10.92
CA PRO A 89 -11.83 9.18 -12.32
C PRO A 89 -10.31 9.05 -12.48
N LEU A 90 -9.55 9.83 -11.70
CA LEU A 90 -8.09 9.76 -11.67
C LEU A 90 -7.59 8.38 -11.21
N LEU A 91 -8.13 7.88 -10.10
CA LEU A 91 -7.79 6.57 -9.56
C LEU A 91 -8.00 5.44 -10.57
N LEU A 92 -9.15 5.43 -11.26
CA LEU A 92 -9.51 4.37 -12.21
C LEU A 92 -8.59 4.36 -13.43
N VAL A 93 -8.22 5.54 -13.96
CA VAL A 93 -7.32 5.65 -15.11
C VAL A 93 -5.89 5.29 -14.73
N LEU A 94 -5.38 5.78 -13.59
CA LEU A 94 -3.99 5.52 -13.18
C LEU A 94 -3.74 4.05 -12.80
N LEU A 95 -4.79 3.33 -12.41
CA LEU A 95 -4.76 1.88 -12.17
C LEU A 95 -5.31 1.07 -13.36
N ASP A 96 -5.46 1.68 -14.54
CA ASP A 96 -5.76 0.94 -15.77
C ASP A 96 -4.50 0.17 -16.24
N PRO A 97 -4.65 -1.08 -16.70
CA PRO A 97 -3.52 -1.87 -17.20
C PRO A 97 -2.69 -1.19 -18.29
N THR A 98 -3.27 -0.26 -19.06
CA THR A 98 -2.53 0.52 -20.07
C THR A 98 -1.42 1.36 -19.44
N LEU A 99 -1.62 1.84 -18.21
CA LEU A 99 -0.64 2.66 -17.48
C LEU A 99 0.20 1.87 -16.48
N THR A 100 -0.28 0.73 -15.97
CA THR A 100 0.48 -0.08 -14.99
C THR A 100 1.41 -1.11 -15.64
N LYS A 101 1.03 -1.74 -16.77
CA LYS A 101 1.86 -2.74 -17.47
C LYS A 101 3.24 -2.26 -17.92
N PRO A 102 3.45 -0.98 -18.33
CA PRO A 102 4.79 -0.49 -18.63
C PRO A 102 5.81 -0.67 -17.50
N TYR A 103 5.37 -0.76 -16.26
CA TYR A 103 6.27 -0.98 -15.13
C TYR A 103 6.76 -2.44 -15.04
N ASP A 104 6.05 -3.41 -15.64
CA ASP A 104 6.48 -4.81 -15.68
C ASP A 104 7.75 -5.01 -16.52
N VAL A 105 8.03 -4.08 -17.45
CA VAL A 105 9.14 -4.18 -18.42
C VAL A 105 10.29 -3.21 -18.13
N LEU A 106 10.36 -2.61 -16.94
CA LEU A 106 11.39 -1.60 -16.62
C LEU A 106 12.81 -2.09 -16.88
N SER A 107 13.16 -3.31 -16.46
CA SER A 107 14.52 -3.83 -16.66
C SER A 107 14.84 -4.06 -18.14
N THR A 108 13.86 -4.48 -18.94
CA THR A 108 13.97 -4.62 -20.41
C THR A 108 14.14 -3.25 -21.06
N TRP A 109 13.33 -2.27 -20.64
CA TRP A 109 13.43 -0.90 -21.10
C TRP A 109 14.78 -0.27 -20.76
N PHE A 110 15.32 -0.48 -19.57
CA PHE A 110 16.67 0.02 -19.23
C PHE A 110 17.76 -0.54 -20.18
N ARG A 111 17.55 -1.71 -20.78
CA ARG A 111 18.52 -2.38 -21.68
C ARG A 111 18.36 -2.02 -23.16
N ASN A 112 17.16 -1.65 -23.60
CA ASN A 112 16.87 -1.39 -25.02
C ASN A 112 17.08 0.09 -25.43
N ASP A 113 16.70 0.44 -26.66
CA ASP A 113 16.82 1.81 -27.21
C ASP A 113 15.52 2.62 -27.17
N ASP A 114 14.40 2.04 -26.70
CA ASP A 114 13.12 2.73 -26.67
C ASP A 114 13.13 3.92 -25.69
N SER A 115 12.43 4.99 -26.03
CA SER A 115 12.45 6.22 -25.24
C SER A 115 11.83 6.08 -23.85
N THR A 116 10.76 5.29 -23.72
CA THR A 116 10.01 5.10 -22.46
C THR A 116 9.56 3.63 -22.34
N PRO A 117 9.30 3.12 -21.13
CA PRO A 117 8.80 1.75 -20.99
C PRO A 117 7.37 1.60 -21.56
N PHE A 118 6.63 2.71 -21.72
CA PHE A 118 5.37 2.72 -22.45
C PHE A 118 5.57 2.34 -23.93
N VAL A 119 6.61 2.87 -24.57
CA VAL A 119 6.98 2.49 -25.96
C VAL A 119 7.41 1.03 -26.02
N THR A 120 8.20 0.54 -25.05
CA THR A 120 8.58 -0.88 -24.98
C THR A 120 7.39 -1.82 -24.87
N THR A 121 6.31 -1.38 -24.22
CA THR A 121 5.10 -2.17 -24.03
C THR A 121 4.14 -2.09 -25.22
N ASN A 122 3.91 -0.88 -25.74
CA ASN A 122 2.83 -0.60 -26.68
C ASN A 122 3.32 -0.30 -28.12
N GLY A 123 4.63 -0.20 -28.33
CA GLY A 123 5.25 0.07 -29.64
C GLY A 123 5.09 1.51 -30.14
N MET A 124 4.47 2.41 -29.37
CA MET A 124 4.26 3.82 -29.72
C MET A 124 4.25 4.72 -28.47
N ALA A 125 4.43 6.02 -28.66
CA ALA A 125 4.39 6.98 -27.56
C ALA A 125 2.97 7.13 -27.00
N ILE A 126 2.86 7.46 -25.71
CA ILE A 126 1.57 7.53 -24.99
C ILE A 126 0.57 8.51 -25.61
N TRP A 127 1.03 9.68 -26.07
CA TRP A 127 0.17 10.68 -26.70
C TRP A 127 -0.35 10.22 -28.07
N ASP A 128 0.50 9.54 -28.86
CA ASP A 128 0.09 8.94 -30.12
C ASP A 128 -0.90 7.79 -29.89
N TYR A 129 -0.69 7.00 -28.84
CA TYR A 129 -1.60 5.93 -28.44
C TYR A 129 -3.01 6.46 -28.15
N TYR A 130 -3.13 7.54 -27.35
CA TYR A 130 -4.43 8.16 -27.07
C TYR A 130 -5.12 8.73 -28.31
N SER A 131 -4.37 9.21 -29.30
CA SER A 131 -4.97 9.69 -30.55
C SER A 131 -5.67 8.58 -31.36
N HIS A 132 -5.27 7.32 -31.16
CA HIS A 132 -5.88 6.14 -31.80
C HIS A 132 -6.96 5.47 -30.93
N GLU A 133 -7.06 5.83 -29.65
CA GLU A 133 -7.98 5.24 -28.66
C GLU A 133 -8.89 6.31 -28.02
N PRO A 134 -9.92 6.82 -28.73
CA PRO A 134 -10.72 7.97 -28.28
C PRO A 134 -11.41 7.78 -26.93
N LYS A 135 -11.85 6.55 -26.62
CA LYS A 135 -12.50 6.25 -25.34
C LYS A 135 -11.53 6.40 -24.18
N LEU A 136 -10.31 5.89 -24.34
CA LEU A 136 -9.29 5.98 -23.31
C LEU A 136 -8.78 7.42 -23.17
N ALA A 137 -8.63 8.14 -24.29
CA ALA A 137 -8.33 9.57 -24.28
C ALA A 137 -9.39 10.38 -23.52
N GLN A 138 -10.68 10.07 -23.71
CA GLN A 138 -11.76 10.70 -22.97
C GLN A 138 -11.67 10.41 -21.47
N SER A 139 -11.47 9.15 -21.07
CA SER A 139 -11.29 8.78 -19.66
C SER A 139 -10.08 9.48 -19.03
N PHE A 140 -8.95 9.55 -19.76
CA PHE A 140 -7.76 10.28 -19.31
C PHE A 140 -8.05 11.78 -19.12
N ASN A 141 -8.74 12.41 -20.07
CA ASN A 141 -9.11 13.82 -19.95
C ASN A 141 -10.06 14.08 -18.76
N GLU A 142 -10.97 13.14 -18.46
CA GLU A 142 -11.84 13.21 -17.29
C GLU A 142 -11.06 13.05 -15.99
N ALA A 143 -10.07 12.14 -15.96
CA ALA A 143 -9.14 11.97 -14.85
C ALA A 143 -8.32 13.24 -14.57
N MET A 144 -7.73 13.85 -15.60
CA MET A 144 -6.97 15.10 -15.44
C MET A 144 -7.89 16.26 -15.02
N ALA A 145 -9.11 16.32 -15.57
CA ALA A 145 -10.10 17.30 -15.13
C ALA A 145 -10.50 17.11 -13.66
N SER A 146 -10.60 15.87 -13.18
CA SER A 146 -10.90 15.53 -11.80
C SER A 146 -9.82 16.03 -10.84
N ASP A 147 -8.55 15.77 -11.15
CA ASP A 147 -7.42 16.26 -10.37
C ASP A 147 -7.31 17.80 -10.37
N ALA A 148 -7.47 18.39 -11.56
CA ALA A 148 -7.38 19.83 -11.75
C ALA A 148 -8.42 20.62 -10.95
N ARG A 149 -9.60 20.05 -10.64
CA ARG A 149 -10.61 20.74 -9.80
C ARG A 149 -10.06 21.04 -8.41
N LEU A 150 -9.37 20.07 -7.79
CA LEU A 150 -8.77 20.23 -6.46
C LEU A 150 -7.60 21.21 -6.47
N VAL A 151 -6.69 21.08 -7.42
CA VAL A 151 -5.58 22.03 -7.56
C VAL A 151 -6.10 23.45 -7.82
N THR A 152 -7.13 23.58 -8.66
CA THR A 152 -7.70 24.89 -9.01
C THR A 152 -8.44 25.54 -7.85
N SER A 153 -9.17 24.79 -7.01
CA SER A 153 -9.83 25.38 -5.84
C SER A 153 -8.81 25.98 -4.88
N VAL A 154 -7.71 25.27 -4.64
CA VAL A 154 -6.65 25.73 -3.74
C VAL A 154 -5.89 26.92 -4.37
N LEU A 155 -5.63 26.89 -5.68
CA LEU A 155 -5.02 28.01 -6.41
C LEU A 155 -5.89 29.27 -6.33
N ILE A 156 -7.19 29.14 -6.59
CA ILE A 156 -8.14 30.25 -6.51
C ILE A 156 -8.22 30.78 -5.10
N GLU A 157 -8.12 29.96 -4.07
CA GLU A 157 -8.20 30.44 -2.69
C GLU A 157 -6.89 31.12 -2.23
N LYS A 158 -5.75 30.44 -2.41
CA LYS A 158 -4.45 30.84 -1.86
C LYS A 158 -3.67 31.79 -2.77
N CYS A 159 -3.97 31.84 -4.07
CA CYS A 159 -3.16 32.53 -5.08
C CYS A 159 -3.93 33.49 -5.99
N LYS A 160 -5.02 34.09 -5.51
CA LYS A 160 -5.79 35.12 -6.26
C LYS A 160 -4.91 36.21 -6.84
N GLY A 161 -3.91 36.66 -6.09
CA GLY A 161 -2.97 37.71 -6.49
C GLY A 161 -2.18 37.40 -7.77
N VAL A 162 -2.04 36.12 -8.15
CA VAL A 162 -1.39 35.73 -9.41
C VAL A 162 -2.15 36.28 -10.63
N PHE A 163 -3.48 36.29 -10.55
CA PHE A 163 -4.39 36.73 -11.60
C PHE A 163 -4.66 38.25 -11.60
N GLU A 164 -4.11 38.99 -10.64
CA GLU A 164 -4.23 40.45 -10.63
C GLU A 164 -3.51 41.08 -11.84
N GLY A 165 -4.23 41.98 -12.52
CA GLY A 165 -3.77 42.68 -13.72
C GLY A 165 -3.73 41.83 -14.99
N VAL A 166 -4.34 40.63 -14.98
CA VAL A 166 -4.44 39.76 -16.16
C VAL A 166 -5.77 40.03 -16.87
N ASP A 167 -5.74 40.51 -18.12
CA ASP A 167 -6.98 40.68 -18.90
C ASP A 167 -7.33 39.44 -19.75
N SER A 168 -6.33 38.61 -20.04
CA SER A 168 -6.48 37.42 -20.88
C SER A 168 -5.54 36.30 -20.43
N LEU A 169 -6.03 35.07 -20.44
CA LEU A 169 -5.31 33.86 -20.02
C LEU A 169 -5.52 32.75 -21.05
N VAL A 170 -4.44 32.05 -21.44
CA VAL A 170 -4.56 30.79 -22.18
C VAL A 170 -4.08 29.66 -21.28
N ASP A 171 -4.87 28.60 -21.27
CA ASP A 171 -4.61 27.32 -20.63
C ASP A 171 -4.08 26.36 -21.70
N VAL A 172 -2.75 26.23 -21.78
CA VAL A 172 -2.05 25.41 -22.79
C VAL A 172 -1.93 23.97 -22.28
N GLY A 173 -2.45 23.03 -23.06
CA GLY A 173 -2.65 21.65 -22.61
C GLY A 173 -3.81 21.54 -21.62
N GLY A 174 -4.77 22.47 -21.66
CA GLY A 174 -5.85 22.58 -20.67
C GLY A 174 -6.94 21.51 -20.81
N GLY A 175 -6.82 20.58 -21.76
CA GLY A 175 -7.76 19.49 -22.00
C GLY A 175 -9.17 19.99 -22.27
N THR A 176 -10.11 19.58 -21.42
CA THR A 176 -11.52 19.99 -21.50
C THR A 176 -11.81 21.37 -20.88
N GLY A 177 -10.76 22.08 -20.43
CA GLY A 177 -10.80 23.47 -19.97
C GLY A 177 -11.21 23.64 -18.51
N THR A 178 -11.08 22.63 -17.65
CA THR A 178 -11.51 22.69 -16.24
C THR A 178 -10.92 23.88 -15.49
N VAL A 179 -9.62 24.12 -15.64
CA VAL A 179 -8.90 25.22 -14.99
C VAL A 179 -9.39 26.56 -15.56
N ALA A 180 -9.32 26.71 -16.89
CA ALA A 180 -9.79 27.92 -17.58
C ALA A 180 -11.26 28.26 -17.27
N LYS A 181 -12.15 27.27 -17.20
CA LYS A 181 -13.57 27.43 -16.80
C LYS A 181 -13.69 27.99 -15.39
N SER A 182 -12.97 27.40 -14.44
CA SER A 182 -13.02 27.81 -13.03
C SER A 182 -12.50 29.23 -12.83
N ILE A 183 -11.43 29.59 -13.54
CA ILE A 183 -10.88 30.96 -13.57
C ILE A 183 -11.87 31.91 -14.23
N ALA A 184 -12.44 31.55 -15.38
CA ALA A 184 -13.41 32.38 -16.10
C ALA A 184 -14.67 32.69 -15.26
N ILE A 185 -15.12 31.72 -14.46
CA ILE A 185 -16.25 31.88 -13.51
C ILE A 185 -15.86 32.79 -12.34
N THR A 186 -14.67 32.57 -11.77
CA THR A 186 -14.19 33.31 -10.58
C THR A 186 -13.79 34.74 -10.91
N PHE A 187 -13.24 34.96 -12.10
CA PHE A 187 -12.75 36.24 -12.60
C PHE A 187 -13.41 36.54 -13.97
N PRO A 188 -14.68 36.96 -13.99
CA PRO A 188 -15.43 37.19 -15.23
C PRO A 188 -14.81 38.25 -16.17
N GLN A 189 -13.92 39.09 -15.63
CA GLN A 189 -13.18 40.09 -16.39
C GLN A 189 -12.05 39.50 -17.24
N ILE A 190 -11.58 38.29 -16.95
CA ILE A 190 -10.45 37.66 -17.65
C ILE A 190 -10.97 36.89 -18.85
N GLN A 191 -10.46 37.20 -20.05
CA GLN A 191 -10.72 36.40 -21.24
C GLN A 191 -9.87 35.12 -21.22
N CYS A 192 -10.50 33.99 -20.96
CA CYS A 192 -9.85 32.69 -20.89
C CYS A 192 -9.92 31.99 -22.25
N SER A 193 -8.88 31.26 -22.61
CA SER A 193 -8.89 30.35 -23.76
C SER A 193 -8.17 29.06 -23.40
N VAL A 194 -8.56 27.94 -24.01
CA VAL A 194 -7.87 26.65 -23.86
C VAL A 194 -7.21 26.32 -25.18
N LEU A 195 -5.90 26.06 -25.18
CA LEU A 195 -5.17 25.57 -26.34
C LEU A 195 -4.85 24.09 -26.13
N ASP A 196 -5.36 23.24 -27.00
CA ASP A 196 -5.02 21.80 -27.00
C ASP A 196 -5.06 21.21 -28.41
N LEU A 197 -4.61 19.96 -28.54
CA LEU A 197 -4.58 19.23 -29.79
C LEU A 197 -5.98 19.17 -30.43
N PRO A 198 -6.08 19.18 -31.78
CA PRO A 198 -7.37 19.24 -32.46
C PRO A 198 -8.37 18.17 -32.03
N HIS A 199 -7.92 16.96 -31.71
CA HIS A 199 -8.80 15.86 -31.29
C HIS A 199 -9.31 16.02 -29.84
N VAL A 200 -8.62 16.78 -28.99
CA VAL A 200 -8.99 17.00 -27.58
C VAL A 200 -10.09 18.05 -27.46
N VAL A 201 -9.97 19.15 -28.21
CA VAL A 201 -10.97 20.25 -28.20
C VAL A 201 -12.08 20.06 -29.24
N ALA A 202 -12.04 18.99 -30.03
CA ALA A 202 -13.06 18.69 -31.02
C ALA A 202 -14.45 18.61 -30.36
N GLY A 203 -15.39 19.44 -30.83
CA GLY A 203 -16.76 19.48 -30.33
C GLY A 203 -16.95 20.29 -29.03
N LEU A 204 -15.90 20.84 -28.43
CA LEU A 204 -16.03 21.76 -27.29
C LEU A 204 -16.43 23.15 -27.78
N GLN A 205 -17.45 23.74 -27.16
CA GLN A 205 -17.88 25.10 -27.43
C GLN A 205 -17.50 26.01 -26.27
N GLY A 206 -16.99 27.19 -26.61
CA GLY A 206 -16.73 28.26 -25.65
C GLY A 206 -18.03 28.84 -25.09
N GLU A 207 -17.97 29.35 -23.87
CA GLU A 207 -19.08 30.05 -23.23
C GLU A 207 -18.59 31.35 -22.58
N LYS A 208 -19.35 32.44 -22.77
CA LYS A 208 -19.05 33.77 -22.20
C LYS A 208 -17.63 34.25 -22.52
N ASN A 209 -16.74 34.27 -21.53
CA ASN A 209 -15.35 34.70 -21.59
C ASN A 209 -14.36 33.53 -21.76
N LEU A 210 -14.84 32.32 -22.13
CA LEU A 210 -14.02 31.15 -22.40
C LEU A 210 -14.08 30.74 -23.87
N ASN A 211 -12.92 30.53 -24.49
CA ASN A 211 -12.80 30.01 -25.86
C ASN A 211 -11.94 28.73 -25.93
N PHE A 212 -12.11 27.92 -26.98
CA PHE A 212 -11.26 26.76 -27.27
C PHE A 212 -10.50 26.98 -28.58
N ILE A 213 -9.22 26.64 -28.59
CA ILE A 213 -8.29 26.84 -29.71
C ILE A 213 -7.65 25.48 -30.00
N ALA A 214 -7.91 24.96 -31.20
CA ALA A 214 -7.24 23.75 -31.69
C ALA A 214 -5.86 24.12 -32.23
N GLY A 215 -4.81 23.49 -31.68
CA GLY A 215 -3.45 23.77 -32.13
C GLY A 215 -2.40 22.90 -31.44
N ASP A 216 -1.16 23.05 -31.91
CA ASP A 216 0.01 22.41 -31.32
C ASP A 216 0.87 23.48 -30.62
N MET A 217 1.06 23.32 -29.31
CA MET A 217 1.85 24.25 -28.48
C MET A 217 3.33 24.35 -28.90
N PHE A 218 3.87 23.36 -29.60
CA PHE A 218 5.23 23.42 -30.16
C PHE A 218 5.31 24.30 -31.40
N VAL A 219 4.18 24.52 -32.08
CA VAL A 219 4.08 25.37 -33.26
C VAL A 219 3.78 26.82 -32.86
N GLU A 220 2.65 27.02 -32.15
CA GLU A 220 2.16 28.35 -31.78
C GLU A 220 1.41 28.32 -30.44
N VAL A 221 1.68 29.32 -29.59
CA VAL A 221 0.97 29.52 -28.32
C VAL A 221 0.38 30.93 -28.32
N PRO A 222 -0.94 31.11 -28.08
CA PRO A 222 -1.54 32.44 -28.09
C PRO A 222 -1.19 33.30 -26.85
N THR A 223 -1.08 32.74 -25.62
CA THR A 223 -0.46 33.37 -24.40
C THR A 223 -0.60 32.52 -23.08
N ALA A 224 0.51 32.21 -22.38
CA ALA A 224 0.63 31.52 -21.06
C ALA A 224 0.35 29.99 -21.03
N GLN A 225 0.99 29.26 -20.09
CA GLN A 225 1.11 27.79 -20.03
C GLN A 225 1.11 27.29 -18.57
N TRP A 226 0.59 26.07 -18.34
CA TRP A 226 0.37 25.46 -17.02
C TRP A 226 1.27 24.27 -16.63
N ILE A 227 1.70 23.38 -17.54
CA ILE A 227 2.41 22.13 -17.17
C ILE A 227 3.73 21.97 -17.94
N LEU A 228 4.84 21.68 -17.23
CA LEU A 228 6.17 21.40 -17.83
C LEU A 228 6.72 20.01 -17.54
N HIS A 229 6.18 19.28 -16.57
CA HIS A 229 6.77 18.02 -16.09
C HIS A 229 6.78 16.88 -17.11
N ASP A 230 5.88 16.89 -18.10
CA ASP A 230 5.76 15.84 -19.12
C ASP A 230 6.85 15.90 -20.20
N TRP A 231 7.56 17.02 -20.25
CA TRP A 231 8.46 17.38 -21.35
C TRP A 231 9.92 17.33 -20.91
N SER A 232 10.79 16.94 -21.85
CA SER A 232 12.24 17.06 -21.66
C SER A 232 12.64 18.53 -21.48
N ASP A 233 13.81 18.78 -20.90
CA ASP A 233 14.31 20.14 -20.67
C ASP A 233 14.34 20.97 -21.97
N GLU A 234 14.74 20.37 -23.09
CA GLU A 234 14.77 21.02 -24.40
C GLU A 234 13.37 21.42 -24.86
N ASN A 235 12.38 20.55 -24.66
CA ASN A 235 11.01 20.81 -25.04
C ASN A 235 10.35 21.81 -24.09
N SER A 236 10.60 21.73 -22.79
CA SER A 236 10.15 22.74 -21.81
C SER A 236 10.68 24.13 -22.17
N VAL A 237 11.96 24.26 -22.53
CA VAL A 237 12.54 25.55 -22.99
C VAL A 237 11.89 26.02 -24.29
N LYS A 238 11.61 25.15 -25.25
CA LYS A 238 10.90 25.52 -26.48
C LYS A 238 9.51 26.07 -26.17
N ILE A 239 8.73 25.40 -25.32
CA ILE A 239 7.38 25.86 -24.98
C ILE A 239 7.44 27.20 -24.25
N LEU A 240 8.33 27.34 -23.26
CA LEU A 240 8.54 28.60 -22.55
C LEU A 240 8.95 29.75 -23.47
N LYS A 241 9.79 29.50 -24.48
CA LYS A 241 10.13 30.49 -25.52
C LYS A 241 8.92 30.90 -26.35
N LYS A 242 8.05 29.95 -26.73
CA LYS A 242 6.79 30.24 -27.43
C LYS A 242 5.85 31.08 -26.58
N CYS A 243 5.71 30.77 -25.28
CA CYS A 243 4.94 31.59 -24.35
C CYS A 243 5.50 33.02 -24.27
N LYS A 244 6.83 33.18 -24.22
CA LYS A 244 7.48 34.49 -24.22
C LYS A 244 7.25 35.26 -25.51
N GLU A 245 7.35 34.61 -26.67
CA GLU A 245 7.04 35.21 -27.97
C GLU A 245 5.59 35.72 -28.01
N ALA A 246 4.65 34.92 -27.50
CA ALA A 246 3.23 35.26 -27.43
C ALA A 246 2.97 36.50 -26.57
N ILE A 247 3.56 36.53 -25.37
CA ILE A 247 3.49 37.68 -24.45
C ILE A 247 4.04 38.94 -25.14
N THR A 248 5.17 38.81 -25.84
CA THR A 248 5.84 39.95 -26.49
C THR A 248 5.05 40.49 -27.70
N LYS A 249 4.47 39.60 -28.51
CA LYS A 249 3.66 39.98 -29.70
C LYS A 249 2.38 40.71 -29.35
N SER A 250 1.80 40.45 -28.17
CA SER A 250 0.54 41.07 -27.74
C SER A 250 0.62 42.60 -27.54
N GLY A 251 1.82 43.18 -27.53
CA GLY A 251 2.04 44.62 -27.30
C GLY A 251 1.71 45.09 -25.88
N LYS A 252 1.27 44.18 -24.98
CA LYS A 252 0.98 44.49 -23.58
C LYS A 252 2.29 44.66 -22.79
N LYS A 253 2.34 45.65 -21.90
CA LYS A 253 3.54 46.01 -21.12
C LYS A 253 3.90 45.02 -20.01
N ILE A 254 2.99 44.12 -19.62
CA ILE A 254 3.16 43.15 -18.53
C ILE A 254 2.48 41.84 -18.96
N GLY A 255 3.24 40.74 -19.00
CA GLY A 255 2.70 39.38 -19.19
C GLY A 255 3.45 38.39 -18.30
N LYS A 256 2.76 37.34 -17.87
CA LYS A 256 3.27 36.33 -16.93
C LYS A 256 3.03 34.95 -17.54
N VAL A 257 3.88 33.99 -17.18
CA VAL A 257 3.61 32.55 -17.34
C VAL A 257 3.28 32.01 -15.94
N VAL A 258 2.45 30.98 -15.82
CA VAL A 258 2.08 30.40 -14.52
C VAL A 258 2.20 28.89 -14.63
N VAL A 259 3.32 28.34 -14.19
CA VAL A 259 3.57 26.90 -14.19
C VAL A 259 3.09 26.30 -12.88
N ILE A 260 2.33 25.21 -12.96
CA ILE A 260 1.89 24.41 -11.82
C ILE A 260 2.46 23.01 -11.98
N ASP A 261 3.66 22.85 -11.45
CA ASP A 261 4.36 21.57 -11.43
C ASP A 261 4.72 21.22 -9.97
N MET A 262 4.87 19.93 -9.71
CA MET A 262 5.47 19.46 -8.48
C MET A 262 6.96 19.84 -8.49
N ILE A 263 7.46 20.34 -7.37
CA ILE A 263 8.88 20.64 -7.22
C ILE A 263 9.46 19.66 -6.24
N ILE A 264 10.44 18.89 -6.68
CA ILE A 264 11.10 17.92 -5.82
C ILE A 264 12.04 18.65 -4.86
N GLU A 265 11.94 18.32 -3.58
CA GLU A 265 12.89 18.77 -2.57
C GLU A 265 14.11 17.84 -2.53
N ASN A 266 15.29 18.42 -2.32
CA ASN A 266 16.54 17.67 -2.40
C ASN A 266 16.93 17.02 -1.06
N GLU A 267 16.36 17.47 0.07
CA GLU A 267 16.73 17.03 1.41
C GLU A 267 15.52 16.53 2.19
N LYS A 268 15.68 15.42 2.92
CA LYS A 268 14.67 14.85 3.80
C LYS A 268 14.51 15.77 5.03
N GLY A 269 13.29 16.27 5.28
CA GLY A 269 12.96 17.05 6.50
C GLY A 269 12.22 18.38 6.30
N GLU A 270 12.05 18.86 5.05
CA GLU A 270 11.26 20.07 4.76
C GLU A 270 9.73 19.79 4.69
N ILE A 271 9.33 18.53 4.46
CA ILE A 271 7.94 18.05 4.36
C ILE A 271 7.77 16.72 5.10
N ASP A 272 6.51 16.35 5.40
CA ASP A 272 6.18 15.05 5.98
C ASP A 272 6.54 13.87 5.05
N ASP A 273 6.78 12.71 5.65
CA ASP A 273 7.24 11.51 4.93
C ASP A 273 6.23 11.06 3.85
N GLU A 274 4.92 11.17 4.10
CA GLU A 274 3.86 10.79 3.15
C GLU A 274 3.91 11.66 1.88
N SER A 275 4.06 12.98 2.05
CA SER A 275 4.21 13.93 0.95
C SER A 275 5.53 13.74 0.19
N TYR A 276 6.61 13.36 0.87
CA TYR A 276 7.88 13.05 0.21
C TYR A 276 7.79 11.78 -0.63
N GLU A 277 7.15 10.73 -0.12
CA GLU A 277 6.90 9.50 -0.86
C GLU A 277 6.09 9.76 -2.13
N THR A 278 5.03 10.58 -2.04
CA THR A 278 4.26 11.05 -3.19
C THR A 278 5.16 11.66 -4.27
N GLN A 279 6.15 12.50 -3.89
CA GLN A 279 7.08 13.11 -4.85
C GLN A 279 7.94 12.06 -5.56
N LEU A 280 8.38 11.02 -4.85
CA LEU A 280 9.17 9.94 -5.43
C LEU A 280 8.35 9.12 -6.43
N PHE A 281 7.10 8.81 -6.08
CA PHE A 281 6.18 8.14 -7.00
C PHE A 281 5.90 8.96 -8.25
N MET A 282 5.63 10.25 -8.11
CA MET A 282 5.46 11.15 -9.26
C MET A 282 6.74 11.22 -10.09
N ASN A 283 7.91 11.27 -9.47
CA ASN A 283 9.18 11.29 -10.18
C ASN A 283 9.44 10.00 -10.98
N MET A 284 9.09 8.85 -10.41
CA MET A 284 9.12 7.56 -11.11
C MET A 284 8.06 7.49 -12.19
N ARG A 285 6.85 8.02 -11.99
CA ARG A 285 5.80 8.08 -13.02
C ARG A 285 6.27 8.79 -14.28
N MET A 286 7.11 9.82 -14.15
CA MET A 286 7.61 10.56 -15.29
C MET A 286 8.49 9.73 -16.25
N ILE A 287 8.85 8.49 -15.94
CA ILE A 287 9.52 7.59 -16.90
C ILE A 287 8.61 7.16 -18.05
N LEU A 288 7.28 7.20 -17.87
CA LEU A 288 6.31 6.84 -18.93
C LEU A 288 6.30 7.83 -20.10
N VAL A 289 6.79 9.05 -19.87
CA VAL A 289 6.91 10.14 -20.83
C VAL A 289 8.36 10.60 -20.94
N SER A 290 8.66 11.57 -21.82
CA SER A 290 10.00 12.18 -21.94
C SER A 290 10.35 13.15 -20.80
N GLY A 291 9.50 13.20 -19.79
CA GLY A 291 9.44 14.23 -18.78
C GLY A 291 10.28 13.97 -17.54
N ARG A 292 10.24 14.95 -16.63
CA ARG A 292 10.79 14.84 -15.30
C ARG A 292 10.20 15.87 -14.35
N GLU A 293 10.04 15.45 -13.11
CA GLU A 293 9.93 16.39 -11.99
C GLU A 293 11.30 17.02 -11.72
N ARG A 294 11.29 18.27 -11.25
CA ARG A 294 12.47 19.14 -11.15
C ARG A 294 12.52 19.81 -9.80
N ASN A 295 13.73 20.06 -9.31
CA ASN A 295 13.90 20.95 -8.16
C ASN A 295 13.88 22.43 -8.61
N GLU A 296 13.87 23.35 -7.64
CA GLU A 296 13.85 24.80 -7.93
C GLU A 296 15.03 25.25 -8.79
N LYS A 297 16.25 24.73 -8.54
CA LYS A 297 17.46 25.14 -9.28
C LYS A 297 17.36 24.73 -10.75
N GLU A 298 16.84 23.53 -11.02
CA GLU A 298 16.62 23.01 -12.37
C GLU A 298 15.55 23.83 -13.11
N LEU A 299 14.42 24.12 -12.46
CA LEU A 299 13.38 24.99 -13.04
C LEU A 299 13.89 26.40 -13.31
N SER A 300 14.63 26.99 -12.37
CA SER A 300 15.29 28.30 -12.52
C SER A 300 16.17 28.34 -13.76
N LYS A 301 16.90 27.25 -14.04
CA LYS A 301 17.71 27.12 -15.25
C LYS A 301 16.84 27.12 -16.51
N LEU A 302 15.74 26.36 -16.55
CA LEU A 302 14.83 26.35 -17.71
C LEU A 302 14.28 27.75 -18.02
N PHE A 303 13.88 28.51 -17.00
CA PHE A 303 13.37 29.87 -17.19
C PHE A 303 14.45 30.79 -17.75
N LYS A 304 15.69 30.69 -17.23
CA LYS A 304 16.83 31.46 -17.75
C LYS A 304 17.15 31.11 -19.21
N ASP A 305 17.17 29.82 -19.55
CA ASP A 305 17.45 29.33 -20.90
C ASP A 305 16.33 29.70 -21.90
N ALA A 306 15.10 29.87 -21.41
CA ALA A 306 13.98 30.45 -22.16
C ALA A 306 13.99 31.98 -22.22
N GLY A 307 14.91 32.63 -21.50
CA GLY A 307 15.13 34.07 -21.50
C GLY A 307 14.23 34.85 -20.53
N PHE A 308 13.64 34.21 -19.52
CA PHE A 308 13.02 34.89 -18.40
C PHE A 308 14.09 35.31 -17.39
N SER A 309 14.01 36.55 -16.90
CA SER A 309 15.00 37.11 -15.98
C SER A 309 14.60 36.94 -14.51
N HIS A 310 13.31 36.73 -14.22
CA HIS A 310 12.78 36.64 -12.85
C HIS A 310 11.69 35.57 -12.78
N TYR A 311 11.56 34.96 -11.60
CA TYR A 311 10.46 34.06 -11.26
C TYR A 311 10.11 34.19 -9.78
N LYS A 312 8.87 33.83 -9.43
CA LYS A 312 8.40 33.72 -8.06
C LYS A 312 7.82 32.34 -7.83
N ILE A 313 8.21 31.68 -6.75
CA ILE A 313 7.60 30.45 -6.29
C ILE A 313 6.58 30.76 -5.19
N THR A 314 5.40 30.16 -5.27
CA THR A 314 4.39 30.19 -4.22
C THR A 314 4.04 28.74 -3.84
N PRO A 315 4.38 28.30 -2.62
CA PRO A 315 4.11 26.93 -2.18
C PRO A 315 2.60 26.76 -1.90
N ILE A 316 1.98 25.77 -2.53
CA ILE A 316 0.54 25.47 -2.36
C ILE A 316 0.32 23.97 -2.06
N LEU A 317 1.09 23.10 -2.72
CA LEU A 317 1.54 21.76 -2.33
C LEU A 317 2.47 21.22 -3.44
N ALA A 318 2.07 21.48 -4.69
CA ALA A 318 2.96 21.72 -5.83
C ALA A 318 3.30 23.23 -5.85
N LYS A 319 4.56 23.58 -6.08
CA LYS A 319 5.04 24.97 -5.97
C LYS A 319 4.63 25.72 -7.24
N VAL A 320 3.60 26.57 -7.16
CA VAL A 320 3.16 27.41 -8.28
C VAL A 320 4.25 28.41 -8.60
N LEU A 321 4.70 28.41 -9.85
CA LEU A 321 5.83 29.21 -10.28
C LEU A 321 5.38 30.20 -11.33
N VAL A 322 5.57 31.48 -11.02
CA VAL A 322 5.19 32.59 -11.89
C VAL A 322 6.48 33.23 -12.42
N PRO A 323 6.93 32.90 -13.64
CA PRO A 323 7.94 33.69 -14.33
C PRO A 323 7.42 35.11 -14.57
N PHE A 324 8.19 36.10 -14.12
CA PHE A 324 7.92 37.52 -14.32
C PHE A 324 8.92 38.11 -15.30
N TYR A 325 8.44 39.00 -16.15
CA TYR A 325 9.28 39.88 -16.95
C TYR A 325 9.18 41.30 -16.40
N PRO A 326 10.09 41.77 -15.51
CA PRO A 326 10.07 43.16 -15.12
C PRO A 326 10.67 44.03 -16.23
N LEU A 327 10.05 45.21 -16.42
CA LEU A 327 10.60 46.30 -17.21
C LEU A 327 11.87 46.82 -16.54
N VAL A 328 13.03 46.57 -17.16
CA VAL A 328 14.32 47.13 -16.75
C VAL A 328 14.63 48.32 -17.67
N GLY A 329 14.66 49.54 -17.12
CA GLY A 329 14.93 50.77 -17.87
C GLY A 329 15.35 51.97 -17.00
N ARG A 330 15.88 53.01 -17.65
CA ARG A 330 16.29 54.29 -17.03
C ARG A 330 15.43 55.44 -17.52
N LEU A 331 15.33 56.52 -16.74
CA LEU A 331 14.71 57.76 -17.21
C LEU A 331 15.64 58.48 -18.20
N ARG A 332 15.14 59.02 -19.30
CA ARG A 332 15.90 59.92 -20.18
C ARG A 332 15.03 61.06 -20.69
N TYR A 333 15.64 62.10 -21.24
CA TYR A 333 14.91 63.10 -22.01
C TYR A 333 14.93 62.73 -23.49
N ASP A 334 13.79 62.84 -24.15
CA ASP A 334 13.73 62.79 -25.61
C ASP A 334 14.31 64.07 -26.23
N ASN A 335 14.48 64.08 -27.56
CA ASN A 335 15.02 65.24 -28.29
C ASN A 335 14.13 66.50 -28.20
N GLY A 336 12.92 66.40 -27.63
CA GLY A 336 11.99 67.49 -27.38
C GLY A 336 11.94 67.95 -25.91
N GLY A 337 12.81 67.41 -25.04
CA GLY A 337 12.89 67.76 -23.62
C GLY A 337 11.80 67.12 -22.74
N ARG A 338 11.06 66.12 -23.24
CA ARG A 338 10.12 65.33 -22.42
C ARG A 338 10.81 64.16 -21.77
N LEU A 339 10.46 63.90 -20.51
CA LEU A 339 10.98 62.77 -19.75
C LEU A 339 10.30 61.48 -20.22
N GLU A 340 11.07 60.50 -20.68
CA GLU A 340 10.61 59.18 -21.14
C GLU A 340 11.38 58.03 -20.46
N ILE A 341 10.78 56.84 -20.46
CA ILE A 341 11.38 55.61 -19.91
C ILE A 341 12.13 54.90 -21.05
N ASN A 342 13.45 54.80 -20.94
CA ASN A 342 14.31 54.05 -21.84
C ASN A 342 14.50 52.61 -21.35
N CYS A 343 13.79 51.66 -21.96
CA CYS A 343 13.89 50.22 -21.67
C CYS A 343 15.16 49.62 -22.30
N ASN A 344 16.34 49.98 -21.82
CA ASN A 344 17.65 49.58 -22.36
C ASN A 344 18.25 48.32 -21.70
N LEU A 345 17.50 47.60 -20.85
CA LEU A 345 17.96 46.41 -20.13
C LEU A 345 19.10 46.65 -19.10
N GLU A 346 19.44 47.90 -18.80
CA GLU A 346 20.40 48.21 -17.73
C GLU A 346 19.70 48.17 -16.36
N GLY A 347 20.07 47.17 -15.54
CA GLY A 347 19.43 46.68 -14.30
C GLY A 347 18.97 47.67 -13.22
N VAL A 348 18.22 47.11 -12.26
CA VAL A 348 17.85 47.70 -10.95
C VAL A 348 19.07 47.75 -10.04
N LEU A 349 19.27 48.86 -9.31
CA LEU A 349 20.34 48.97 -8.30
C LEU A 349 19.85 48.31 -6.99
N PHE A 350 20.48 47.20 -6.60
CA PHE A 350 20.27 46.56 -5.29
C PHE A 350 21.38 46.98 -4.32
N MET A 351 21.00 47.49 -3.15
CA MET A 351 21.93 47.73 -2.04
C MET A 351 21.49 46.90 -0.83
N VAL A 352 22.44 46.22 -0.19
CA VAL A 352 22.22 45.45 1.05
C VAL A 352 22.79 46.29 2.19
N ALA A 353 21.98 46.57 3.22
CA ALA A 353 22.46 47.19 4.44
C ALA A 353 22.09 46.31 5.64
N GLU A 354 23.05 46.10 6.53
CA GLU A 354 22.89 45.35 7.76
C GLU A 354 22.40 46.29 8.88
N THR A 355 21.45 45.83 9.69
CA THR A 355 20.89 46.57 10.83
C THR A 355 20.66 45.57 11.96
N GLU A 356 21.01 45.97 13.19
CA GLU A 356 20.85 45.17 14.42
C GLU A 356 19.51 45.44 15.12
N SER A 357 18.56 46.12 14.46
CA SER A 357 17.32 46.63 15.06
C SER A 357 16.20 45.56 15.08
N VAL A 358 15.49 45.41 16.20
CA VAL A 358 14.34 44.49 16.34
C VAL A 358 13.06 45.19 15.84
N MET A 359 12.13 44.46 15.22
CA MET A 359 11.00 45.05 14.46
C MET A 359 10.07 45.95 15.30
N ASP A 360 10.02 45.75 16.63
CA ASP A 360 9.19 46.54 17.55
C ASP A 360 9.64 48.00 17.68
N ASP A 361 10.90 48.33 17.36
CA ASP A 361 11.42 49.70 17.43
C ASP A 361 10.95 50.58 16.24
N LEU A 362 10.32 49.99 15.22
CA LEU A 362 9.95 50.65 13.97
C LEU A 362 8.45 50.98 13.85
N VAL A 363 7.64 50.68 14.87
CA VAL A 363 6.19 50.87 14.83
C VAL A 363 5.80 52.25 15.35
N GLY A 364 5.91 53.26 14.48
CA GLY A 364 5.37 54.61 14.71
C GLY A 364 5.28 55.40 13.40
N CYS A 365 4.13 56.05 13.14
CA CYS A 365 3.85 56.78 11.89
C CYS A 365 4.65 58.10 11.69
N ALA A 366 5.85 58.23 12.27
CA ALA A 366 6.76 59.34 12.01
C ALA A 366 8.15 58.79 11.67
N PRO A 367 8.80 59.23 10.57
CA PRO A 367 10.12 58.72 10.18
C PRO A 367 11.15 59.09 11.24
N THR A 368 11.65 58.08 11.96
CA THR A 368 12.78 58.22 12.89
C THR A 368 14.09 58.40 12.10
N VAL A 369 15.10 58.99 12.73
CA VAL A 369 16.42 59.24 12.12
C VAL A 369 17.10 57.93 11.64
N GLU A 370 16.76 56.79 12.23
CA GLU A 370 17.24 55.46 11.80
C GLU A 370 16.57 54.97 10.52
N LEU A 371 15.28 55.26 10.31
CA LEU A 371 14.56 54.94 9.07
C LEU A 371 15.13 55.72 7.86
N LEU A 372 15.58 56.97 8.09
CA LEU A 372 16.27 57.78 7.09
C LEU A 372 17.67 57.26 6.73
N LYS A 373 18.34 56.53 7.65
CA LYS A 373 19.63 55.87 7.36
C LYS A 373 19.48 54.60 6.51
N LEU A 374 18.29 54.01 6.49
CA LEU A 374 17.93 52.84 5.67
C LEU A 374 17.43 53.22 4.26
N THR A 375 17.48 54.50 3.89
CA THR A 375 17.08 54.95 2.54
C THR A 375 18.31 54.98 1.62
N PRO A 376 18.29 54.33 0.44
CA PRO A 376 19.38 54.38 -0.53
C PRO A 376 19.82 55.82 -0.83
N PHE A 377 21.10 56.16 -0.61
CA PHE A 377 21.65 57.43 -1.10
C PHE A 377 21.80 57.34 -2.63
N ILE A 378 20.96 58.07 -3.35
CA ILE A 378 21.06 58.22 -4.80
C ILE A 378 21.83 59.52 -5.06
N ASP A 379 23.05 59.41 -5.57
CA ASP A 379 23.82 60.57 -6.02
C ASP A 379 23.11 61.26 -7.18
N ARG A 380 22.59 62.46 -6.93
CA ARG A 380 21.86 63.28 -7.91
C ARG A 380 22.76 64.23 -8.71
N SER A 381 24.07 64.14 -8.53
CA SER A 381 25.03 64.95 -9.29
C SER A 381 25.23 64.46 -10.73
N ALA A 382 24.96 63.18 -10.99
CA ALA A 382 24.90 62.62 -12.34
C ALA A 382 23.52 62.88 -12.98
N GLY A 383 23.51 63.22 -14.27
CA GLY A 383 22.30 63.63 -15.00
C GLY A 383 21.19 62.57 -15.02
N VAL A 384 19.96 62.96 -15.35
CA VAL A 384 18.73 62.15 -15.20
C VAL A 384 18.79 60.74 -15.81
N SER A 385 19.64 60.54 -16.82
CA SER A 385 19.96 59.25 -17.45
C SER A 385 20.65 58.23 -16.56
N SER A 386 21.16 58.58 -15.38
CA SER A 386 21.78 57.65 -14.43
C SER A 386 20.80 57.13 -13.37
N PHE A 387 19.55 57.63 -13.31
CA PHE A 387 18.60 57.20 -12.29
C PHE A 387 17.91 55.87 -12.64
N PRO A 388 18.05 54.83 -11.79
CA PRO A 388 17.28 53.60 -11.95
C PRO A 388 15.80 53.88 -11.66
N LEU A 389 14.88 53.23 -12.39
CA LEU A 389 13.44 53.39 -12.16
C LEU A 389 12.96 52.84 -10.80
N LEU A 390 13.72 51.92 -10.22
CA LEU A 390 13.45 51.29 -8.94
C LEU A 390 14.79 51.13 -8.20
N ALA A 391 14.83 51.48 -6.92
CA ALA A 391 15.92 51.14 -6.01
C ALA A 391 15.29 50.36 -4.84
N ALA A 392 15.74 49.13 -4.63
CA ALA A 392 15.21 48.25 -3.60
C ALA A 392 16.33 47.85 -2.64
N GLN A 393 16.05 47.96 -1.34
CA GLN A 393 16.95 47.58 -0.26
C GLN A 393 16.34 46.42 0.52
N LYS A 394 17.09 45.34 0.69
CA LYS A 394 16.69 44.17 1.49
C LYS A 394 17.51 44.15 2.78
N SER A 395 16.85 44.23 3.93
CA SER A 395 17.46 43.94 5.23
C SER A 395 17.30 42.46 5.56
N ARG A 396 18.32 41.85 6.18
CA ARG A 396 18.29 40.49 6.73
C ARG A 396 17.96 40.59 8.22
N ASN A 397 16.83 40.03 8.66
CA ASN A 397 16.58 39.76 10.08
C ASN A 397 16.76 38.26 10.36
N SER A 398 17.42 37.95 11.47
CA SER A 398 17.56 36.59 12.01
C SER A 398 16.38 36.30 12.96
N SER A 399 15.63 35.23 12.70
CA SER A 399 14.35 34.85 13.37
C SER A 399 13.14 35.70 12.95
N SER A 400 11.89 35.22 12.81
CA SER A 400 11.21 34.00 13.27
C SER A 400 9.96 33.72 12.39
N HIS A 401 9.45 32.48 12.42
CA HIS A 401 8.14 32.06 11.89
C HIS A 401 7.00 32.99 12.32
N VAL A 402 6.09 33.29 11.39
CA VAL A 402 4.80 33.93 11.68
C VAL A 402 3.71 33.16 10.92
N ASP A 403 2.96 32.33 11.65
CA ASP A 403 1.77 31.66 11.16
C ASP A 403 0.59 32.65 11.15
N LEU A 404 -0.06 32.81 10.00
CA LEU A 404 -1.26 33.62 9.82
C LEU A 404 -2.48 32.70 9.76
N VAL A 405 -3.15 32.53 10.90
CA VAL A 405 -4.39 31.76 11.05
C VAL A 405 -5.54 32.45 10.31
N VAL A 406 -5.89 31.98 9.10
CA VAL A 406 -7.19 32.25 8.44
C VAL A 406 -7.61 31.03 7.60
N ASN A 407 -8.68 30.31 7.98
CA ASN A 407 -9.34 29.23 7.20
C ASN A 407 -8.47 28.06 6.67
N GLU A 408 -7.20 27.95 7.07
CA GLU A 408 -6.21 27.00 6.53
C GLU A 408 -6.53 25.51 6.75
N GLU A 409 -7.43 25.18 7.67
CA GLU A 409 -7.62 23.80 8.15
C GLU A 409 -8.27 22.86 7.12
N ASN A 410 -9.20 23.35 6.28
CA ASN A 410 -10.00 22.47 5.42
C ASN A 410 -9.25 22.04 4.14
N ASN A 411 -8.61 22.97 3.44
CA ASN A 411 -7.84 22.65 2.23
C ASN A 411 -6.59 21.82 2.53
N THR A 412 -5.95 22.07 3.68
CA THR A 412 -4.79 21.28 4.11
C THR A 412 -5.19 19.83 4.40
N LYS A 413 -6.37 19.60 4.99
CA LYS A 413 -6.94 18.24 5.17
C LYS A 413 -7.24 17.56 3.83
N LEU A 414 -7.86 18.27 2.88
CA LEU A 414 -8.14 17.73 1.54
C LEU A 414 -6.86 17.35 0.78
N LEU A 415 -5.82 18.16 0.89
CA LEU A 415 -4.54 17.93 0.21
C LEU A 415 -3.79 16.73 0.81
N ARG A 416 -3.82 16.56 2.15
CA ARG A 416 -3.31 15.33 2.79
C ARG A 416 -4.11 14.10 2.35
N ALA A 417 -5.44 14.20 2.32
CA ALA A 417 -6.29 13.11 1.83
C ALA A 417 -6.00 12.75 0.36
N GLN A 418 -5.67 13.73 -0.49
CA GLN A 418 -5.24 13.49 -1.88
C GLN A 418 -3.87 12.80 -1.94
N ALA A 419 -2.88 13.28 -1.18
CA ALA A 419 -1.55 12.65 -1.10
C ALA A 419 -1.66 11.18 -0.65
N HIS A 420 -2.49 10.94 0.37
CA HIS A 420 -2.80 9.60 0.86
C HIS A 420 -3.39 8.68 -0.23
N ILE A 421 -4.35 9.19 -1.03
CA ILE A 421 -4.90 8.45 -2.18
C ILE A 421 -3.83 8.20 -3.24
N TRP A 422 -3.00 9.19 -3.56
CA TRP A 422 -1.92 9.07 -4.54
C TRP A 422 -0.89 8.02 -4.14
N ASN A 423 -0.46 7.99 -2.88
CA ASN A 423 0.47 6.97 -2.40
C ASN A 423 -0.12 5.57 -2.59
N HIS A 424 -1.41 5.36 -2.31
CA HIS A 424 -2.08 4.08 -2.56
C HIS A 424 -2.26 3.74 -4.05
N ILE A 425 -2.48 4.74 -4.91
CA ILE A 425 -2.52 4.55 -6.37
C ILE A 425 -1.16 4.10 -6.89
N PHE A 426 -0.08 4.72 -6.43
CA PHE A 426 1.26 4.52 -6.97
C PHE A 426 2.09 3.47 -6.23
N ASN A 427 1.62 2.90 -5.13
CA ASN A 427 2.41 1.97 -4.31
C ASN A 427 2.96 0.76 -5.11
N PHE A 428 2.29 0.33 -6.19
CA PHE A 428 2.80 -0.73 -7.07
C PHE A 428 4.16 -0.41 -7.72
N ILE A 429 4.52 0.88 -7.82
CA ILE A 429 5.81 1.34 -8.33
C ILE A 429 6.94 0.84 -7.41
N ASN A 430 6.74 0.73 -6.10
CA ASN A 430 7.74 0.15 -5.18
C ASN A 430 8.09 -1.28 -5.59
N SER A 431 7.08 -2.13 -5.76
CA SER A 431 7.27 -3.54 -6.16
C SER A 431 7.97 -3.66 -7.50
N MET A 432 7.53 -2.90 -8.52
CA MET A 432 8.11 -2.97 -9.86
C MET A 432 9.53 -2.38 -9.92
N SER A 433 9.83 -1.37 -9.10
CA SER A 433 11.17 -0.82 -8.96
C SER A 433 12.13 -1.81 -8.33
N LEU A 434 11.67 -2.53 -7.30
CA LEU A 434 12.46 -3.57 -6.64
C LEU A 434 12.73 -4.75 -7.57
N LYS A 435 11.71 -5.22 -8.29
CA LYS A 435 11.84 -6.22 -9.36
C LYS A 435 12.88 -5.79 -10.39
N CYS A 436 12.76 -4.55 -10.89
CA CYS A 436 13.70 -4.00 -11.86
C CYS A 436 15.15 -4.01 -11.33
N ALA A 437 15.38 -3.58 -10.09
CA ALA A 437 16.70 -3.56 -9.49
C ALA A 437 17.32 -4.95 -9.36
N VAL A 438 16.52 -5.94 -8.94
CA VAL A 438 16.93 -7.34 -8.84
C VAL A 438 17.24 -7.93 -10.23
N GLU A 439 16.36 -7.71 -11.21
CA GLU A 439 16.58 -8.17 -12.60
C GLU A 439 17.80 -7.52 -13.25
N LEU A 440 18.12 -6.27 -12.92
CA LEU A 440 19.33 -5.57 -13.36
C LEU A 440 20.59 -6.02 -12.60
N GLY A 441 20.46 -6.73 -11.48
CA GLY A 441 21.57 -7.17 -10.63
C GLY A 441 22.18 -6.05 -9.78
N ILE A 442 21.42 -4.99 -9.50
CA ILE A 442 21.89 -3.84 -8.72
C ILE A 442 22.40 -4.25 -7.32
N PRO A 443 21.66 -5.05 -6.51
CA PRO A 443 22.14 -5.47 -5.19
C PRO A 443 23.48 -6.20 -5.26
N ASP A 444 23.63 -7.16 -6.17
CA ASP A 444 24.85 -7.93 -6.34
C ASP A 444 26.03 -7.04 -6.77
N ILE A 445 25.81 -6.09 -7.69
CA ILE A 445 26.86 -5.19 -8.19
C ILE A 445 27.39 -4.28 -7.08
N ILE A 446 26.49 -3.68 -6.28
CA ILE A 446 26.87 -2.81 -5.16
C ILE A 446 27.59 -3.62 -4.09
N ASN A 447 27.06 -4.80 -3.73
CA ASN A 447 27.68 -5.70 -2.75
C ASN A 447 29.11 -6.11 -3.17
N ASN A 448 29.27 -6.53 -4.42
CA ASN A 448 30.56 -6.98 -4.96
C ASN A 448 31.56 -5.83 -5.12
N HIS A 449 31.12 -4.57 -5.15
CA HIS A 449 32.01 -3.41 -5.15
C HIS A 449 32.74 -3.25 -3.80
N GLY A 450 32.13 -3.67 -2.69
CA GLY A 450 32.74 -3.73 -1.35
C GLY A 450 32.96 -2.38 -0.65
N LYS A 451 32.47 -1.27 -1.23
CA LYS A 451 32.53 0.10 -0.69
C LYS A 451 31.37 0.93 -1.26
N PRO A 452 31.08 2.15 -0.73
CA PRO A 452 30.05 3.01 -1.30
C PRO A 452 30.27 3.23 -2.81
N MET A 453 29.27 2.86 -3.62
CA MET A 453 29.34 2.90 -5.09
C MET A 453 28.58 4.12 -5.62
N THR A 454 29.25 5.04 -6.29
CA THR A 454 28.60 6.26 -6.79
C THR A 454 27.66 5.95 -7.96
N ILE A 455 26.69 6.84 -8.23
CA ILE A 455 25.74 6.65 -9.34
C ILE A 455 26.45 6.50 -10.70
N SER A 456 27.58 7.18 -10.89
CA SER A 456 28.40 7.10 -12.09
C SER A 456 29.06 5.71 -12.23
N GLN A 457 29.63 5.20 -11.14
CA GLN A 457 30.23 3.86 -11.12
C GLN A 457 29.17 2.77 -11.36
N LEU A 458 28.01 2.88 -10.72
CA LEU A 458 26.89 1.95 -10.90
C LEU A 458 26.38 1.99 -12.35
N THR A 459 26.22 3.19 -12.93
CA THR A 459 25.82 3.37 -14.33
C THR A 459 26.80 2.68 -15.27
N LEU A 460 28.11 2.76 -15.02
CA LEU A 460 29.14 2.11 -15.84
C LEU A 460 29.09 0.58 -15.73
N ALA A 461 28.92 0.06 -14.50
CA ALA A 461 28.89 -1.37 -14.22
C ALA A 461 27.63 -2.08 -14.77
N LEU A 462 26.50 -1.37 -14.84
CA LEU A 462 25.24 -1.96 -15.28
C LEU A 462 25.16 -2.14 -16.82
N PRO A 463 24.58 -3.25 -17.30
CA PRO A 463 24.34 -3.50 -18.71
C PRO A 463 23.10 -2.74 -19.23
N ILE A 464 23.03 -1.44 -18.97
CA ILE A 464 21.93 -0.56 -19.37
C ILE A 464 22.34 0.38 -20.50
N ASN A 465 21.36 0.89 -21.23
CA ASN A 465 21.54 1.98 -22.18
C ASN A 465 21.97 3.25 -21.44
N LYS A 466 23.15 3.78 -21.77
CA LYS A 466 23.76 4.91 -21.06
C LYS A 466 22.95 6.22 -21.20
N ASN A 467 22.10 6.35 -22.22
CA ASN A 467 21.19 7.48 -22.37
C ASN A 467 20.12 7.52 -21.26
N LYS A 468 19.88 6.40 -20.57
CA LYS A 468 18.90 6.23 -19.49
C LYS A 468 19.51 6.35 -18.09
N SER A 469 20.77 6.78 -17.98
CA SER A 469 21.49 6.95 -16.71
C SER A 469 20.76 7.88 -15.73
N HIS A 470 20.13 8.94 -16.23
CA HIS A 470 19.33 9.85 -15.43
C HIS A 470 18.07 9.19 -14.82
N CYS A 471 17.52 8.14 -15.43
CA CYS A 471 16.41 7.36 -14.89
C CYS A 471 16.88 6.39 -13.80
N LEU A 472 18.12 5.89 -13.89
CA LEU A 472 18.70 5.05 -12.85
C LEU A 472 18.79 5.80 -11.51
N TYR A 473 19.13 7.09 -11.54
CA TYR A 473 19.14 7.91 -10.32
C TYR A 473 17.76 7.97 -9.65
N ARG A 474 16.68 8.09 -10.43
CA ARG A 474 15.30 8.10 -9.90
C ARG A 474 14.95 6.77 -9.24
N LEU A 475 15.29 5.67 -9.90
CA LEU A 475 15.10 4.32 -9.39
C LEU A 475 15.85 4.13 -8.06
N MET A 476 17.13 4.48 -8.03
CA MET A 476 17.96 4.36 -6.83
C MET A 476 17.47 5.26 -5.69
N ARG A 477 16.97 6.46 -6.00
CA ARG A 477 16.40 7.36 -5.00
C ARG A 477 15.15 6.77 -4.32
N LEU A 478 14.24 6.19 -5.11
CA LEU A 478 13.07 5.50 -4.55
C LEU A 478 13.51 4.31 -3.68
N LEU A 479 14.38 3.45 -4.19
CA LEU A 479 14.83 2.25 -3.45
C LEU A 479 15.67 2.58 -2.20
N THR A 480 16.35 3.72 -2.19
CA THR A 480 17.03 4.24 -1.00
C THR A 480 16.01 4.71 0.04
N HIS A 481 14.96 5.41 -0.40
CA HIS A 481 13.87 5.82 0.50
C HIS A 481 13.11 4.63 1.09
N SER A 482 12.85 3.60 0.28
CA SER A 482 12.24 2.33 0.71
C SER A 482 13.19 1.45 1.54
N GLY A 483 14.39 1.92 1.91
CA GLY A 483 15.29 1.23 2.83
C GLY A 483 16.10 0.07 2.24
N PHE A 484 16.07 -0.17 0.93
CA PHE A 484 16.91 -1.21 0.30
C PHE A 484 18.35 -0.75 0.10
N PHE A 485 18.61 0.55 0.01
CA PHE A 485 19.95 1.10 -0.09
C PHE A 485 20.11 2.26 0.89
N ALA A 486 21.34 2.57 1.26
CA ALA A 486 21.68 3.77 2.01
C ALA A 486 22.76 4.57 1.28
N LEU A 487 22.83 5.86 1.58
CA LEU A 487 23.88 6.75 1.08
C LEU A 487 24.97 6.88 2.15
N GLU A 488 26.21 6.69 1.75
CA GLU A 488 27.40 6.90 2.57
C GLU A 488 28.42 7.74 1.80
N LYS A 489 29.35 8.39 2.51
CA LYS A 489 30.42 9.16 1.88
C LYS A 489 31.36 8.22 1.09
N ALA A 490 31.55 8.50 -0.20
CA ALA A 490 32.51 7.78 -1.03
C ALA A 490 33.87 8.49 -1.03
N GLU A 491 34.94 7.76 -0.68
CA GLU A 491 36.30 8.29 -0.82
C GLU A 491 36.72 8.36 -2.29
N ILE A 492 36.64 9.55 -2.88
CA ILE A 492 37.22 9.86 -4.19
C ILE A 492 38.53 10.62 -3.99
N LYS A 493 39.64 10.09 -4.52
CA LYS A 493 40.94 10.76 -4.43
C LYS A 493 40.93 12.07 -5.25
N GLY A 494 40.74 13.21 -4.57
CA GLY A 494 41.08 14.54 -5.09
C GLY A 494 39.92 15.44 -5.56
N GLU A 495 38.66 15.07 -5.33
CA GLU A 495 37.47 15.90 -5.61
C GLU A 495 36.54 15.97 -4.37
N GLU A 496 35.51 16.83 -4.41
CA GLU A 496 34.49 16.96 -3.36
C GLU A 496 33.91 15.60 -2.97
N GLU A 497 33.61 15.40 -1.68
CA GLU A 497 33.00 14.16 -1.15
C GLU A 497 31.69 13.88 -1.89
N GLU A 498 31.66 12.83 -2.72
CA GLU A 498 30.45 12.36 -3.43
C GLU A 498 29.77 11.26 -2.61
N GLU A 499 28.44 11.19 -2.60
CA GLU A 499 27.71 10.11 -1.93
C GLU A 499 27.68 8.85 -2.80
N GLY A 500 27.88 7.69 -2.19
CA GLY A 500 27.80 6.38 -2.81
C GLY A 500 26.73 5.51 -2.15
N TYR A 501 26.14 4.60 -2.93
CA TYR A 501 25.15 3.65 -2.45
C TYR A 501 25.82 2.46 -1.77
N VAL A 502 25.24 2.02 -0.65
CA VAL A 502 25.55 0.77 0.04
C VAL A 502 24.29 -0.07 0.20
N ILE A 503 24.44 -1.39 0.34
CA ILE A 503 23.34 -2.31 0.64
C ILE A 503 22.94 -2.22 2.11
N THR A 504 21.67 -2.49 2.42
CA THR A 504 21.12 -2.57 3.77
C THR A 504 20.85 -4.03 4.15
N GLU A 505 20.38 -4.30 5.37
CA GLU A 505 19.94 -5.66 5.74
C GLU A 505 18.80 -6.16 4.83
N ALA A 506 17.90 -5.28 4.39
CA ALA A 506 16.83 -5.64 3.47
C ALA A 506 17.36 -6.07 2.09
N SER A 507 18.30 -5.32 1.49
CA SER A 507 18.86 -5.73 0.19
C SER A 507 19.88 -6.87 0.26
N LYS A 508 20.44 -7.17 1.44
CA LYS A 508 21.22 -8.41 1.63
C LYS A 508 20.38 -9.65 1.37
N LEU A 509 19.09 -9.63 1.69
CA LEU A 509 18.15 -10.72 1.37
C LEU A 509 17.89 -10.84 -0.15
N LEU A 510 18.36 -9.90 -0.97
CA LEU A 510 18.19 -9.93 -2.43
C LEU A 510 19.46 -10.36 -3.18
N LEU A 511 20.53 -10.71 -2.46
CA LEU A 511 21.78 -11.18 -3.07
C LEU A 511 21.60 -12.62 -3.55
N LYS A 512 22.16 -12.93 -4.73
CA LYS A 512 22.04 -14.28 -5.33
C LYS A 512 22.75 -15.36 -4.53
N ASP A 513 23.90 -15.02 -3.96
CA ASP A 513 24.74 -15.95 -3.20
C ASP A 513 24.34 -16.01 -1.71
N ASN A 514 23.30 -15.27 -1.28
CA ASN A 514 22.80 -15.36 0.09
C ASN A 514 22.01 -16.67 0.28
N PRO A 515 22.39 -17.54 1.24
CA PRO A 515 21.66 -18.77 1.53
C PRO A 515 20.17 -18.59 1.84
N VAL A 516 19.77 -17.44 2.38
CA VAL A 516 18.38 -17.08 2.69
C VAL A 516 17.83 -15.98 1.77
N SER A 517 18.33 -15.93 0.53
CA SER A 517 17.86 -14.98 -0.47
C SER A 517 16.34 -15.11 -0.70
N VAL A 518 15.61 -14.00 -0.75
CA VAL A 518 14.18 -13.95 -1.08
C VAL A 518 13.94 -13.54 -2.55
N THR A 519 15.00 -13.37 -3.33
CA THR A 519 14.90 -13.02 -4.76
C THR A 519 13.99 -13.95 -5.57
N PRO A 520 14.07 -15.29 -5.44
CA PRO A 520 13.17 -16.18 -6.17
C PRO A 520 11.69 -15.93 -5.81
N LEU A 521 11.39 -15.71 -4.52
CA LEU A 521 10.05 -15.40 -4.05
C LEU A 521 9.53 -14.09 -4.65
N LEU A 522 10.33 -13.03 -4.58
CA LEU A 522 10.00 -11.72 -5.14
C LEU A 522 9.67 -11.81 -6.64
N LEU A 523 10.47 -12.55 -7.43
CA LEU A 523 10.26 -12.66 -8.87
C LEU A 523 8.98 -13.43 -9.22
N VAL A 524 8.61 -14.45 -8.44
CA VAL A 524 7.37 -15.21 -8.64
C VAL A 524 6.14 -14.39 -8.24
N LEU A 525 6.16 -13.75 -7.07
CA LEU A 525 5.03 -12.93 -6.59
C LEU A 525 4.74 -11.74 -7.52
N LEU A 526 5.76 -11.25 -8.22
CA LEU A 526 5.67 -10.16 -9.20
C LEU A 526 5.62 -10.66 -10.65
N ASP A 527 5.39 -11.95 -10.88
CA ASP A 527 5.08 -12.49 -12.20
C ASP A 527 3.66 -12.06 -12.63
N THR A 528 3.49 -11.70 -13.91
CA THR A 528 2.20 -11.22 -14.44
C THR A 528 1.08 -12.24 -14.26
N THR A 529 1.38 -13.53 -14.21
CA THR A 529 0.38 -14.60 -13.98
C THR A 529 -0.25 -14.48 -12.59
N LEU A 530 0.51 -14.09 -11.57
CA LEU A 530 0.04 -13.93 -10.20
C LEU A 530 -0.46 -12.50 -9.90
N THR A 531 0.03 -11.47 -10.60
CA THR A 531 -0.42 -10.09 -10.37
C THR A 531 -1.70 -9.72 -11.15
N LYS A 532 -1.94 -10.31 -12.32
CA LYS A 532 -3.16 -10.03 -13.13
C LYS A 532 -4.49 -10.32 -12.43
N PRO A 533 -4.65 -11.37 -11.60
CA PRO A 533 -5.85 -11.60 -10.80
C PRO A 533 -6.31 -10.41 -9.94
N TYR A 534 -5.40 -9.54 -9.50
CA TYR A 534 -5.73 -8.36 -8.70
C TYR A 534 -6.53 -7.31 -9.51
N ASP A 535 -6.40 -7.29 -10.84
CA ASP A 535 -7.13 -6.36 -11.71
C ASP A 535 -8.63 -6.69 -11.81
N VAL A 536 -9.04 -7.92 -11.49
CA VAL A 536 -10.41 -8.41 -11.65
C VAL A 536 -11.16 -8.59 -10.33
N LEU A 537 -10.62 -8.11 -9.21
CA LEU A 537 -11.23 -8.26 -7.88
C LEU A 537 -12.71 -7.86 -7.84
N SER A 538 -13.07 -6.70 -8.41
CA SER A 538 -14.47 -6.22 -8.43
C SER A 538 -15.38 -7.08 -9.31
N THR A 539 -14.86 -7.61 -10.42
CA THR A 539 -15.56 -8.56 -11.30
C THR A 539 -15.78 -9.88 -10.57
N TRP A 540 -14.76 -10.37 -9.88
CA TRP A 540 -14.84 -11.58 -9.07
C TRP A 540 -15.85 -11.46 -7.94
N PHE A 541 -15.94 -10.32 -7.24
CA PHE A 541 -16.99 -10.13 -6.22
C PHE A 541 -18.42 -10.23 -6.78
N ARG A 542 -18.60 -10.02 -8.09
CA ARG A 542 -19.90 -10.06 -8.79
C ARG A 542 -20.22 -11.40 -9.46
N ASN A 543 -19.28 -12.33 -9.52
CA ASN A 543 -19.48 -13.66 -10.12
C ASN A 543 -19.46 -14.77 -9.05
N ASP A 544 -19.60 -16.02 -9.47
CA ASP A 544 -19.61 -17.20 -8.59
C ASP A 544 -18.29 -17.97 -8.55
N ASP A 545 -17.23 -17.46 -9.19
CA ASP A 545 -15.92 -18.14 -9.18
C ASP A 545 -15.33 -18.14 -7.77
N SER A 546 -14.55 -19.18 -7.45
CA SER A 546 -13.97 -19.36 -6.11
C SER A 546 -12.92 -18.30 -5.78
N THR A 547 -12.07 -17.91 -6.74
CA THR A 547 -11.00 -16.93 -6.54
C THR A 547 -10.85 -15.97 -7.74
N PRO A 548 -10.28 -14.77 -7.56
CA PRO A 548 -9.90 -13.90 -8.67
C PRO A 548 -8.97 -14.55 -9.69
N PHE A 549 -8.10 -15.47 -9.23
CA PHE A 549 -7.26 -16.27 -10.13
C PHE A 549 -8.10 -17.12 -11.09
N VAL A 550 -9.15 -17.79 -10.60
CA VAL A 550 -10.09 -18.55 -11.43
C VAL A 550 -10.83 -17.63 -12.41
N THR A 551 -11.28 -16.45 -11.97
CA THR A 551 -11.90 -15.46 -12.88
C THR A 551 -10.97 -15.03 -14.01
N THR A 552 -9.66 -15.00 -13.76
CA THR A 552 -8.66 -14.58 -14.75
C THR A 552 -8.25 -15.69 -15.70
N ASN A 553 -8.04 -16.91 -15.18
CA ASN A 553 -7.39 -18.01 -15.89
C ASN A 553 -8.32 -19.19 -16.19
N GLY A 554 -9.54 -19.19 -15.66
CA GLY A 554 -10.55 -20.23 -15.88
C GLY A 554 -10.31 -21.55 -15.15
N MET A 555 -9.25 -21.64 -14.33
CA MET A 555 -8.90 -22.82 -13.53
C MET A 555 -8.17 -22.40 -12.24
N ALA A 556 -8.11 -23.30 -11.25
CA ALA A 556 -7.38 -23.05 -10.01
C ALA A 556 -5.86 -23.01 -10.23
N LEU A 557 -5.13 -22.34 -9.33
CA LEU A 557 -3.69 -22.13 -9.46
C LEU A 557 -2.89 -23.45 -9.59
N TRP A 558 -3.23 -24.45 -8.77
CA TRP A 558 -2.54 -25.75 -8.81
C TRP A 558 -2.79 -26.50 -10.12
N ASP A 559 -4.02 -26.44 -10.64
CA ASP A 559 -4.33 -27.01 -11.96
C ASP A 559 -3.57 -26.27 -13.06
N TYR A 560 -3.44 -24.95 -12.95
CA TYR A 560 -2.65 -24.13 -13.88
C TYR A 560 -1.18 -24.56 -13.90
N TYR A 561 -0.55 -24.73 -12.74
CA TYR A 561 0.84 -25.19 -12.65
C TYR A 561 1.08 -26.58 -13.23
N SER A 562 0.09 -27.47 -13.19
CA SER A 562 0.21 -28.78 -13.85
C SER A 562 0.36 -28.69 -15.38
N HIS A 563 -0.09 -27.59 -15.99
CA HIS A 563 0.02 -27.30 -17.41
C HIS A 563 1.22 -26.40 -17.75
N GLU A 564 1.84 -25.75 -16.76
CA GLU A 564 2.95 -24.80 -16.91
C GLU A 564 4.18 -25.19 -16.07
N PRO A 565 4.93 -26.24 -16.44
CA PRO A 565 6.01 -26.79 -15.61
C PRO A 565 7.13 -25.82 -15.27
N LYS A 566 7.41 -24.84 -16.15
CA LYS A 566 8.43 -23.82 -15.90
C LYS A 566 8.01 -22.88 -14.77
N LEU A 567 6.77 -22.45 -14.78
CA LEU A 567 6.24 -21.57 -13.74
C LEU A 567 6.10 -22.32 -12.42
N ALA A 568 5.66 -23.59 -12.48
CA ALA A 568 5.65 -24.47 -11.31
C ALA A 568 7.05 -24.65 -10.71
N GLN A 569 8.09 -24.79 -11.54
CA GLN A 569 9.47 -24.85 -11.07
C GLN A 569 9.90 -23.53 -10.40
N SER A 570 9.63 -22.38 -11.02
CA SER A 570 9.93 -21.07 -10.41
C SER A 570 9.24 -20.92 -9.05
N PHE A 571 7.97 -21.31 -8.94
CA PHE A 571 7.21 -21.30 -7.69
C PHE A 571 7.86 -22.22 -6.63
N ASN A 572 8.25 -23.43 -7.00
CA ASN A 572 8.94 -24.34 -6.09
C ASN A 572 10.29 -23.76 -5.60
N GLU A 573 11.03 -23.08 -6.46
CA GLU A 573 12.27 -22.38 -6.09
C GLU A 573 12.01 -21.20 -5.14
N ALA A 574 10.93 -20.44 -5.37
CA ALA A 574 10.45 -19.39 -4.48
C ALA A 574 10.12 -19.91 -3.08
N MET A 575 9.27 -20.93 -2.98
CA MET A 575 8.89 -21.56 -1.71
C MET A 575 10.10 -22.15 -0.99
N ALA A 576 11.01 -22.80 -1.72
CA ALA A 576 12.24 -23.31 -1.14
C ALA A 576 13.15 -22.19 -0.62
N SER A 577 13.12 -21.00 -1.21
CA SER A 577 13.89 -19.84 -0.76
C SER A 577 13.42 -19.33 0.58
N ASP A 578 12.12 -19.09 0.70
CA ASP A 578 11.50 -18.63 1.93
C ASP A 578 11.63 -19.66 3.07
N ALA A 579 11.39 -20.94 2.75
CA ALA A 579 11.51 -22.03 3.69
C ALA A 579 12.90 -22.12 4.35
N ARG A 580 13.99 -21.72 3.67
CA ARG A 580 15.33 -21.70 4.29
C ARG A 580 15.43 -20.66 5.40
N LEU A 581 14.84 -19.48 5.20
CA LEU A 581 14.80 -18.43 6.22
C LEU A 581 13.96 -18.90 7.42
N VAL A 582 12.73 -19.34 7.16
CA VAL A 582 11.81 -19.85 8.21
C VAL A 582 12.45 -21.01 8.98
N THR A 583 13.07 -21.96 8.29
CA THR A 583 13.72 -23.11 8.93
C THR A 583 14.92 -22.70 9.78
N SER A 584 15.69 -21.67 9.38
CA SER A 584 16.79 -21.17 10.19
C SER A 584 16.31 -20.64 11.54
N VAL A 585 15.19 -19.90 11.55
CA VAL A 585 14.55 -19.38 12.76
C VAL A 585 13.96 -20.51 13.59
N LEU A 586 13.24 -21.45 12.96
CA LEU A 586 12.66 -22.62 13.63
C LEU A 586 13.71 -23.45 14.34
N ILE A 587 14.85 -23.71 13.67
CA ILE A 587 15.97 -24.44 14.26
C ILE A 587 16.65 -23.60 15.34
N GLU A 588 16.77 -22.28 15.23
CA GLU A 588 17.45 -21.50 16.27
C GLU A 588 16.59 -21.35 17.54
N LYS A 589 15.32 -21.00 17.36
CA LYS A 589 14.41 -20.60 18.46
C LYS A 589 13.54 -21.74 18.98
N CYS A 590 13.18 -22.70 18.15
CA CYS A 590 12.15 -23.70 18.46
C CYS A 590 12.69 -25.15 18.51
N LYS A 591 13.97 -25.35 18.87
CA LYS A 591 14.58 -26.70 18.94
C LYS A 591 13.80 -27.68 19.81
N GLY A 592 13.24 -27.19 20.92
CA GLY A 592 12.43 -27.98 21.85
C GLY A 592 11.24 -28.69 21.18
N VAL A 593 10.71 -28.11 20.10
CA VAL A 593 9.62 -28.73 19.31
C VAL A 593 10.03 -30.08 18.73
N PHE A 594 11.32 -30.33 18.47
CA PHE A 594 11.79 -31.61 17.92
C PHE A 594 12.30 -32.60 18.98
N GLU A 595 12.26 -32.24 20.26
CA GLU A 595 12.67 -33.16 21.33
C GLU A 595 11.72 -34.35 21.44
N GLY A 596 12.30 -35.55 21.60
CA GLY A 596 11.54 -36.81 21.71
C GLY A 596 10.94 -37.34 20.40
N VAL A 597 11.13 -36.65 19.28
CA VAL A 597 10.66 -37.05 17.95
C VAL A 597 11.63 -38.07 17.35
N ASP A 598 11.16 -39.28 17.03
CA ASP A 598 11.97 -40.31 16.33
C ASP A 598 11.80 -40.26 14.82
N SER A 599 10.61 -39.84 14.36
CA SER A 599 10.25 -39.76 12.94
C SER A 599 9.40 -38.53 12.68
N LEU A 600 9.70 -37.81 11.61
CA LEU A 600 8.98 -36.63 11.16
C LEU A 600 8.54 -36.82 9.71
N VAL A 601 7.29 -36.46 9.42
CA VAL A 601 6.79 -36.39 8.04
C VAL A 601 6.49 -34.93 7.73
N ASP A 602 7.19 -34.39 6.74
CA ASP A 602 7.01 -33.06 6.18
C ASP A 602 5.95 -33.15 5.06
N VAL A 603 4.71 -32.79 5.41
CA VAL A 603 3.53 -32.91 4.53
C VAL A 603 3.44 -31.65 3.68
N GLY A 604 3.48 -31.78 2.35
CA GLY A 604 3.62 -30.63 1.46
C GLY A 604 5.04 -30.05 1.45
N GLY A 605 6.04 -30.86 1.82
CA GLY A 605 7.43 -30.41 1.97
C GLY A 605 8.14 -30.03 0.65
N GLY A 606 7.45 -30.11 -0.49
CA GLY A 606 7.93 -29.77 -1.81
C GLY A 606 9.16 -30.59 -2.20
N THR A 607 10.27 -29.90 -2.47
CA THR A 607 11.57 -30.52 -2.77
C THR A 607 12.36 -30.93 -1.53
N GLY A 608 11.75 -30.83 -0.34
CA GLY A 608 12.25 -31.31 0.95
C GLY A 608 13.16 -30.34 1.70
N THR A 609 13.10 -29.04 1.42
CA THR A 609 14.01 -28.03 2.02
C THR A 609 13.97 -28.05 3.55
N VAL A 610 12.77 -28.07 4.13
CA VAL A 610 12.57 -28.09 5.59
C VAL A 610 13.04 -29.42 6.15
N ALA A 611 12.52 -30.54 5.64
CA ALA A 611 12.92 -31.89 6.05
C ALA A 611 14.44 -32.13 5.95
N LYS A 612 15.13 -31.67 4.89
CA LYS A 612 16.58 -31.78 4.73
C LYS A 612 17.34 -31.05 5.84
N SER A 613 16.90 -29.85 6.17
CA SER A 613 17.52 -29.01 7.21
C SER A 613 17.33 -29.62 8.60
N ILE A 614 16.13 -30.14 8.88
CA ILE A 614 15.82 -30.86 10.12
C ILE A 614 16.65 -32.15 10.20
N ALA A 615 16.66 -32.97 9.14
CA ALA A 615 17.42 -34.22 9.09
C ALA A 615 18.92 -34.02 9.30
N THR A 616 19.47 -32.90 8.80
CA THR A 616 20.87 -32.52 8.97
C THR A 616 21.17 -32.07 10.40
N THR A 617 20.26 -31.30 11.01
CA THR A 617 20.42 -30.77 12.37
C THR A 617 20.18 -31.83 13.45
N PHE A 618 19.25 -32.75 13.18
CA PHE A 618 18.86 -33.84 14.08
C PHE A 618 19.02 -35.19 13.38
N PRO A 619 20.25 -35.72 13.24
CA PRO A 619 20.52 -36.96 12.49
C PRO A 619 19.81 -38.20 13.04
N GLN A 620 19.33 -38.14 14.29
CA GLN A 620 18.56 -39.20 14.93
C GLN A 620 17.11 -39.29 14.42
N ILE A 621 16.56 -38.21 13.83
CA ILE A 621 15.18 -38.15 13.38
C ILE A 621 15.09 -38.74 11.97
N GLN A 622 14.18 -39.69 11.75
CA GLN A 622 13.84 -40.18 10.42
C GLN A 622 12.86 -39.21 9.76
N CYS A 623 13.32 -38.44 8.78
CA CYS A 623 12.51 -37.49 8.04
C CYS A 623 11.94 -38.12 6.76
N SER A 624 10.68 -37.83 6.45
CA SER A 624 10.07 -38.17 5.15
C SER A 624 9.37 -36.96 4.59
N VAL A 625 9.63 -36.62 3.32
CA VAL A 625 8.90 -35.61 2.57
C VAL A 625 7.76 -36.31 1.86
N PHE A 626 6.53 -35.82 2.08
CA PHE A 626 5.34 -36.34 1.44
C PHE A 626 4.73 -35.25 0.58
N ASP A 627 4.74 -35.46 -0.74
CA ASP A 627 4.22 -34.49 -1.72
C ASP A 627 3.58 -35.16 -2.95
N LEU A 628 2.97 -34.35 -3.81
CA LEU A 628 2.33 -34.77 -5.06
C LEU A 628 3.32 -35.55 -5.92
N PRO A 629 2.84 -36.56 -6.69
CA PRO A 629 3.73 -37.43 -7.45
C PRO A 629 4.63 -36.69 -8.44
N HIS A 630 4.16 -35.58 -9.03
CA HIS A 630 4.94 -34.79 -9.99
C HIS A 630 6.00 -33.90 -9.30
N VAL A 631 5.82 -33.55 -8.02
CA VAL A 631 6.75 -32.70 -7.26
C VAL A 631 7.97 -33.51 -6.79
N VAL A 632 7.73 -34.72 -6.26
CA VAL A 632 8.83 -35.60 -5.80
C VAL A 632 9.37 -36.52 -6.88
N ALA A 633 8.83 -36.45 -8.10
CA ALA A 633 9.32 -37.23 -9.23
C ALA A 633 10.81 -36.98 -9.47
N GLY A 634 11.62 -38.04 -9.40
CA GLY A 634 13.06 -37.96 -9.64
C GLY A 634 13.89 -37.51 -8.44
N LEU A 635 13.28 -37.16 -7.31
CA LEU A 635 14.01 -36.88 -6.06
C LEU A 635 14.44 -38.19 -5.39
N GLN A 636 15.69 -38.24 -4.92
CA GLN A 636 16.24 -39.38 -4.19
C GLN A 636 16.48 -39.00 -2.74
N GLY A 637 16.09 -39.90 -1.82
CA GLY A 637 16.37 -39.75 -0.40
C GLY A 637 17.85 -39.92 -0.09
N GLU A 638 18.29 -39.35 1.02
CA GLU A 638 19.67 -39.46 1.52
C GLU A 638 19.67 -39.71 3.03
N LYS A 639 20.47 -40.67 3.50
CA LYS A 639 20.63 -41.01 4.92
C LYS A 639 19.30 -41.29 5.64
N ASN A 640 18.85 -40.35 6.48
CA ASN A 640 17.63 -40.37 7.28
C ASN A 640 16.48 -39.59 6.64
N LEU A 641 16.59 -39.22 5.35
CA LEU A 641 15.56 -38.52 4.59
C LEU A 641 15.00 -39.40 3.46
N ASN A 642 13.68 -39.55 3.40
CA ASN A 642 12.97 -40.24 2.33
C ASN A 642 11.99 -39.33 1.61
N PHE A 643 11.65 -39.65 0.36
CA PHE A 643 10.58 -39.00 -0.41
C PHE A 643 9.46 -40.00 -0.66
N ILE A 644 8.22 -39.57 -0.41
CA ILE A 644 7.03 -40.39 -0.55
C ILE A 644 6.11 -39.66 -1.53
N ALA A 645 5.93 -40.26 -2.71
CA ALA A 645 4.93 -39.79 -3.67
C ALA A 645 3.54 -40.25 -3.21
N GLY A 646 2.61 -39.32 -3.12
CA GLY A 646 1.23 -39.65 -2.84
C GLY A 646 0.30 -38.56 -3.32
N ASP A 647 -0.89 -39.00 -3.71
CA ASP A 647 -1.99 -38.06 -3.83
C ASP A 647 -2.65 -37.94 -2.46
N MET A 648 -2.50 -36.76 -1.89
CA MET A 648 -2.91 -36.48 -0.52
C MET A 648 -4.36 -36.04 -0.44
N PHE A 649 -5.08 -35.92 -1.58
CA PHE A 649 -6.38 -35.27 -1.75
C PHE A 649 -6.93 -34.63 -0.47
N VAL A 650 -6.56 -33.35 -0.37
CA VAL A 650 -6.90 -32.24 0.53
C VAL A 650 -5.59 -31.75 1.21
N GLU A 651 -4.69 -31.08 0.45
CA GLU A 651 -4.56 -29.59 0.46
C GLU A 651 -3.68 -29.07 1.65
N TRP A 652 -2.38 -28.70 1.59
CA TRP A 652 -1.67 -28.06 2.77
C TRP A 652 -0.55 -27.14 2.27
N ILE A 653 -0.40 -25.87 2.65
CA ILE A 653 -0.32 -25.16 3.95
C ILE A 653 -1.72 -24.74 4.48
N LEU A 654 -1.99 -24.73 5.80
CA LEU A 654 -3.38 -24.50 6.28
C LEU A 654 -3.96 -23.18 5.77
N HIS A 655 -3.12 -22.15 5.60
CA HIS A 655 -3.53 -20.85 5.08
C HIS A 655 -4.01 -20.87 3.62
N ASP A 656 -3.66 -21.86 2.79
CA ASP A 656 -4.07 -21.95 1.38
C ASP A 656 -5.52 -22.43 1.24
N TRP A 657 -6.10 -22.95 2.32
CA TRP A 657 -7.32 -23.75 2.27
C TRP A 657 -8.43 -23.23 3.17
N SER A 658 -9.67 -23.57 2.79
CA SER A 658 -10.85 -23.27 3.59
C SER A 658 -10.81 -23.98 4.95
N ASP A 659 -11.65 -23.55 5.88
CA ASP A 659 -11.75 -24.18 7.21
C ASP A 659 -12.20 -25.64 7.11
N GLU A 660 -13.15 -25.96 6.22
CA GLU A 660 -13.64 -27.34 6.04
C GLU A 660 -12.54 -28.26 5.55
N ASN A 661 -11.73 -27.77 4.60
CA ASN A 661 -10.61 -28.53 4.09
C ASN A 661 -9.53 -28.64 5.18
N SER A 662 -9.19 -27.54 5.87
CA SER A 662 -8.23 -27.49 6.99
C SER A 662 -8.53 -28.50 8.10
N VAL A 663 -9.82 -28.76 8.36
CA VAL A 663 -10.23 -29.80 9.31
C VAL A 663 -10.03 -31.22 8.75
N LYS A 664 -10.31 -31.48 7.47
CA LYS A 664 -10.10 -32.81 6.84
C LYS A 664 -8.63 -33.20 6.87
N ILE A 665 -7.82 -32.23 6.47
CA ILE A 665 -6.38 -32.10 6.63
C ILE A 665 -5.99 -32.56 8.05
N LEU A 666 -6.30 -31.79 9.09
CA LEU A 666 -5.86 -32.09 10.46
C LEU A 666 -6.31 -33.47 10.94
N LYS A 667 -7.49 -33.94 10.52
CA LYS A 667 -7.98 -35.31 10.79
C LYS A 667 -7.08 -36.39 10.16
N LYS A 668 -6.56 -36.19 8.95
CA LYS A 668 -5.64 -37.13 8.29
C LYS A 668 -4.28 -37.20 8.98
N CYS A 669 -3.70 -36.06 9.36
CA CYS A 669 -2.46 -36.06 10.15
C CYS A 669 -2.64 -36.79 11.48
N LYS A 670 -3.78 -36.59 12.14
CA LYS A 670 -4.14 -37.32 13.35
C LYS A 670 -4.31 -38.83 13.12
N GLU A 671 -4.93 -39.25 12.01
CA GLU A 671 -5.01 -40.67 11.63
C GLU A 671 -3.62 -41.27 11.41
N ALA A 672 -2.69 -40.53 10.78
CA ALA A 672 -1.32 -40.99 10.55
C ALA A 672 -0.55 -41.16 11.87
N ILE A 673 -0.70 -40.23 12.81
CA ILE A 673 -0.09 -40.28 14.14
C ILE A 673 -0.64 -41.46 14.96
N THR A 674 -1.96 -41.65 14.99
CA THR A 674 -2.62 -42.66 15.85
C THR A 674 -2.42 -44.11 15.40
N ARG A 675 -2.02 -44.36 14.14
CA ARG A 675 -1.66 -45.71 13.65
C ARG A 675 -0.33 -46.24 14.21
N SER A 676 0.47 -45.39 14.81
CA SER A 676 1.71 -45.76 15.48
C SER A 676 1.40 -46.35 16.86
N GLU A 677 1.56 -47.67 17.03
CA GLU A 677 1.23 -48.41 18.26
C GLU A 677 2.02 -47.99 19.53
N LYS A 678 2.89 -46.97 19.47
CA LYS A 678 3.87 -46.70 20.54
C LYS A 678 4.11 -45.27 21.05
N LYS A 679 3.51 -44.17 20.55
CA LYS A 679 3.82 -42.83 21.10
C LYS A 679 2.68 -41.80 21.01
N ILE A 680 2.67 -40.86 21.96
CA ILE A 680 2.04 -39.54 21.82
C ILE A 680 2.72 -38.85 20.63
N GLY A 681 1.96 -38.41 19.64
CA GLY A 681 2.48 -37.64 18.50
C GLY A 681 1.81 -36.29 18.40
N LYS A 682 2.49 -35.34 17.74
CA LYS A 682 2.06 -33.95 17.61
C LYS A 682 2.07 -33.51 16.15
N VAL A 683 1.23 -32.52 15.84
CA VAL A 683 1.22 -31.81 14.56
C VAL A 683 1.84 -30.44 14.82
N VAL A 684 2.85 -30.07 14.02
CA VAL A 684 3.47 -28.74 14.06
C VAL A 684 2.96 -27.98 12.85
N VAL A 685 2.38 -26.80 13.09
CA VAL A 685 1.86 -25.91 12.06
C VAL A 685 2.74 -24.66 12.05
N ILE A 686 3.14 -24.22 10.86
CA ILE A 686 3.97 -23.03 10.65
C ILE A 686 3.23 -22.15 9.65
N ASP A 687 2.35 -21.32 10.18
CA ASP A 687 1.51 -20.39 9.41
C ASP A 687 1.56 -19.02 10.09
N MET A 688 1.20 -17.99 9.34
CA MET A 688 1.07 -16.64 9.88
C MET A 688 -0.18 -16.53 10.74
N ILE A 689 -0.06 -15.86 11.89
CA ILE A 689 -1.19 -15.59 12.79
C ILE A 689 -1.53 -14.12 12.68
N ILE A 690 -2.77 -13.82 12.29
CA ILE A 690 -3.26 -12.43 12.31
C ILE A 690 -3.54 -12.03 13.74
N GLU A 691 -2.87 -10.99 14.21
CA GLU A 691 -3.15 -10.41 15.53
C GLU A 691 -4.46 -9.61 15.51
N ASN A 692 -5.24 -9.73 16.57
CA ASN A 692 -6.54 -9.04 16.66
C ASN A 692 -6.42 -7.61 17.19
N GLU A 693 -5.29 -7.27 17.83
CA GLU A 693 -5.05 -5.96 18.42
C GLU A 693 -3.79 -5.34 17.79
N LYS A 694 -3.95 -4.14 17.23
CA LYS A 694 -2.86 -3.38 16.58
C LYS A 694 -1.68 -3.07 17.52
N ASP A 695 -1.89 -3.15 18.84
CA ASP A 695 -0.89 -2.79 19.85
C ASP A 695 0.08 -3.94 20.19
N GLU A 696 -0.15 -5.17 19.70
CA GLU A 696 0.69 -6.34 20.01
C GLU A 696 1.91 -6.50 19.10
N ILE A 697 1.89 -5.89 17.91
CA ILE A 697 2.97 -5.93 16.91
C ILE A 697 3.16 -4.55 16.28
N ASP A 698 4.33 -4.31 15.67
CA ASP A 698 4.56 -3.08 14.93
C ASP A 698 3.63 -2.98 13.69
N ASP A 699 3.39 -1.75 13.24
CA ASP A 699 2.42 -1.45 12.18
C ASP A 699 2.77 -2.12 10.86
N GLU A 700 4.07 -2.21 10.52
CA GLU A 700 4.57 -2.81 9.28
C GLU A 700 4.39 -4.34 9.28
N SER A 701 4.64 -4.98 10.42
CA SER A 701 4.35 -6.41 10.61
C SER A 701 2.85 -6.71 10.48
N TYR A 702 1.97 -5.88 11.06
CA TYR A 702 0.52 -6.08 10.93
C TYR A 702 0.04 -5.84 9.50
N GLU A 703 0.55 -4.80 8.83
CA GLU A 703 0.23 -4.53 7.43
C GLU A 703 0.63 -5.71 6.53
N THR A 704 1.82 -6.29 6.76
CA THR A 704 2.29 -7.49 6.07
C THR A 704 1.30 -8.66 6.23
N GLN A 705 0.76 -8.86 7.45
CA GLN A 705 -0.25 -9.91 7.68
C GLN A 705 -1.53 -9.68 6.86
N LEU A 706 -1.97 -8.43 6.74
CA LEU A 706 -3.14 -8.09 5.93
C LEU A 706 -2.87 -8.26 4.43
N PHE A 707 -1.66 -7.97 3.96
CA PHE A 707 -1.28 -8.20 2.56
C PHE A 707 -1.23 -9.68 2.21
N MET A 708 -0.61 -10.51 3.05
CA MET A 708 -0.62 -11.97 2.88
C MET A 708 -2.04 -12.52 2.87
N ASP A 709 -2.92 -12.02 3.74
CA ASP A 709 -4.32 -12.42 3.73
C ASP A 709 -5.03 -12.02 2.42
N ILE A 710 -4.80 -10.82 1.88
CA ILE A 710 -5.38 -10.43 0.59
C ILE A 710 -4.79 -11.23 -0.59
N GLU A 711 -3.53 -11.63 -0.51
CA GLU A 711 -2.91 -12.54 -1.48
C GLU A 711 -3.61 -13.90 -1.47
N LEU A 712 -3.82 -14.49 -0.30
CA LEU A 712 -4.55 -15.74 -0.15
C LEU A 712 -5.98 -15.64 -0.69
N MET A 713 -6.68 -14.53 -0.45
CA MET A 713 -8.01 -14.27 -1.03
C MET A 713 -7.99 -14.27 -2.57
N THR A 714 -6.86 -13.84 -3.15
CA THR A 714 -6.72 -13.60 -4.59
C THR A 714 -6.31 -14.86 -5.34
N LEU A 715 -5.38 -15.62 -4.77
CA LEU A 715 -4.75 -16.76 -5.42
C LEU A 715 -5.35 -18.10 -4.97
N PHE A 716 -5.79 -18.18 -3.71
CA PHE A 716 -6.19 -19.41 -3.04
C PHE A 716 -7.61 -19.34 -2.47
N SER A 717 -8.10 -20.47 -1.98
CA SER A 717 -9.41 -20.55 -1.31
C SER A 717 -9.33 -20.30 0.20
N GLY A 718 -8.12 -20.11 0.70
CA GLY A 718 -7.84 -19.97 2.12
C GLY A 718 -7.71 -18.54 2.60
N ARG A 719 -7.07 -18.42 3.76
CA ARG A 719 -7.01 -17.24 4.60
C ARG A 719 -5.93 -17.37 5.65
N GLU A 720 -5.37 -16.22 6.03
CA GLU A 720 -4.66 -16.14 7.29
C GLU A 720 -5.69 -16.16 8.44
N ARG A 721 -5.29 -16.71 9.58
CA ARG A 721 -6.17 -16.94 10.73
C ARG A 721 -5.61 -16.30 11.96
N ASN A 722 -6.48 -15.81 12.84
CA ASN A 722 -6.04 -15.45 14.19
C ASN A 722 -5.96 -16.70 15.08
N GLU A 723 -5.41 -16.54 16.28
CA GLU A 723 -5.23 -17.64 17.24
C GLU A 723 -6.56 -18.36 17.56
N LYS A 724 -7.67 -17.61 17.69
CA LYS A 724 -8.99 -18.16 18.03
C LYS A 724 -9.54 -19.04 16.91
N GLU A 725 -9.37 -18.62 15.67
CA GLU A 725 -9.80 -19.34 14.47
C GLU A 725 -8.97 -20.60 14.28
N LEU A 726 -7.65 -20.52 14.47
CA LEU A 726 -6.79 -21.69 14.41
C LEU A 726 -7.11 -22.69 15.53
N SER A 727 -7.36 -22.21 16.76
CA SER A 727 -7.83 -23.02 17.88
C SER A 727 -9.14 -23.74 17.57
N LYS A 728 -10.06 -23.07 16.86
CA LYS A 728 -11.32 -23.67 16.40
C LYS A 728 -11.06 -24.80 15.39
N LEU A 729 -10.15 -24.64 14.44
CA LEU A 729 -9.79 -25.72 13.51
C LEU A 729 -9.26 -26.97 14.25
N PHE A 730 -8.39 -26.77 15.24
CA PHE A 730 -7.89 -27.88 16.05
C PHE A 730 -9.00 -28.57 16.86
N LYS A 731 -9.98 -27.80 17.38
CA LYS A 731 -11.17 -28.33 18.06
C LYS A 731 -12.05 -29.16 17.12
N ASP A 732 -12.29 -28.65 15.91
CA ASP A 732 -13.13 -29.32 14.90
C ASP A 732 -12.45 -30.59 14.34
N ALA A 733 -11.12 -30.65 14.42
CA ALA A 733 -10.30 -31.85 14.21
C ALA A 733 -10.16 -32.74 15.47
N GLY A 734 -10.66 -32.28 16.62
CA GLY A 734 -10.63 -32.92 17.93
C GLY A 734 -11.37 -34.25 17.99
N THR A 735 -11.19 -35.00 19.09
CA THR A 735 -11.88 -36.30 19.26
C THR A 735 -13.18 -36.10 19.99
N ILE A 736 -14.28 -36.51 19.37
CA ILE A 736 -15.56 -36.65 20.06
C ILE A 736 -15.64 -38.02 20.71
N VAL A 737 -15.72 -38.05 22.04
CA VAL A 737 -15.91 -39.28 22.81
C VAL A 737 -17.40 -39.53 22.95
N LYS A 738 -17.88 -40.60 22.28
CA LYS A 738 -19.29 -41.01 22.34
C LYS A 738 -19.54 -41.92 23.55
N PRO A 739 -20.81 -42.01 24.02
CA PRO A 739 -21.19 -43.03 24.98
C PRO A 739 -20.79 -44.44 24.51
N ALA A 740 -20.24 -45.25 25.40
CA ALA A 740 -19.73 -46.60 25.08
C ALA A 740 -20.85 -47.61 24.73
N LYS A 741 -22.12 -47.24 24.93
CA LYS A 741 -23.33 -48.03 24.65
C LYS A 741 -24.44 -47.10 24.16
N GLU A 742 -25.47 -47.65 23.54
CA GLU A 742 -26.67 -46.86 23.20
C GLU A 742 -27.30 -46.24 24.46
N THR A 743 -27.76 -45.00 24.31
CA THR A 743 -28.38 -44.22 25.38
C THR A 743 -29.82 -43.85 24.99
N PRO A 744 -30.70 -43.54 25.96
CA PRO A 744 -32.05 -43.04 25.66
C PRO A 744 -32.01 -41.83 24.72
N LYS A 745 -33.00 -41.76 23.81
CA LYS A 745 -33.08 -40.72 22.76
C LYS A 745 -34.24 -39.76 22.94
N ASP A 746 -35.04 -39.94 23.99
CA ASP A 746 -36.15 -39.06 24.29
C ASP A 746 -35.60 -37.68 24.68
N PRO A 747 -36.14 -36.58 24.12
CA PRO A 747 -35.71 -35.25 24.49
C PRO A 747 -36.01 -34.97 25.96
N ILE A 748 -35.11 -34.24 26.62
CA ILE A 748 -35.26 -33.89 28.04
C ILE A 748 -35.51 -32.40 28.15
N TRP A 749 -36.68 -32.03 28.67
CA TRP A 749 -36.98 -30.63 28.93
C TRP A 749 -36.09 -30.06 30.02
N LEU A 750 -35.57 -28.86 29.77
CA LEU A 750 -34.90 -28.08 30.80
C LEU A 750 -35.91 -27.67 31.87
N SER A 751 -35.48 -27.70 33.14
CA SER A 751 -36.32 -27.24 34.24
C SER A 751 -36.52 -25.73 34.15
N ASN A 752 -37.56 -25.22 34.80
CA ASN A 752 -37.78 -23.77 34.85
C ASN A 752 -36.60 -23.03 35.50
N LEU A 753 -35.82 -23.68 36.35
CA LEU A 753 -34.63 -23.11 36.96
C LEU A 753 -33.49 -22.96 35.93
N ASP A 754 -33.29 -23.98 35.10
CA ASP A 754 -32.28 -23.99 34.04
C ASP A 754 -32.56 -22.95 32.96
N LEU A 755 -33.84 -22.62 32.74
CA LEU A 755 -34.28 -21.56 31.82
C LEU A 755 -34.11 -20.13 32.38
N MET A 756 -33.96 -19.97 33.70
CA MET A 756 -33.77 -18.66 34.34
C MET A 756 -32.30 -18.23 34.44
N THR A 757 -31.36 -19.17 34.33
CA THR A 757 -29.92 -18.90 34.34
C THR A 757 -29.41 -18.63 32.92
N THR A 758 -28.51 -17.66 32.74
CA THR A 758 -27.79 -17.48 31.48
C THR A 758 -27.05 -18.77 31.12
N SER A 759 -27.12 -19.19 29.85
CA SER A 759 -26.44 -20.40 29.34
C SER A 759 -24.91 -20.22 29.42
N VAL A 760 -24.33 -20.51 30.59
CA VAL A 760 -22.90 -20.37 30.87
C VAL A 760 -22.32 -21.74 31.18
N HIS A 761 -21.27 -22.14 30.46
CA HIS A 761 -20.46 -23.29 30.84
C HIS A 761 -19.73 -23.00 32.15
N ILE A 762 -19.92 -23.88 33.13
CA ILE A 762 -19.21 -23.83 34.40
C ILE A 762 -17.85 -24.51 34.20
N THR A 763 -16.80 -23.71 34.24
CA THR A 763 -15.42 -24.20 34.13
C THR A 763 -14.98 -24.84 35.44
N ASN A 764 -14.57 -26.11 35.39
CA ASN A 764 -13.96 -26.82 36.50
C ASN A 764 -12.55 -27.27 36.11
N ILE A 765 -11.55 -26.87 36.88
CA ILE A 765 -10.14 -27.23 36.67
C ILE A 765 -9.71 -28.15 37.80
N TYR A 766 -9.21 -29.34 37.45
CA TYR A 766 -8.68 -30.31 38.40
C TYR A 766 -7.21 -30.56 38.08
N LEU A 767 -6.33 -30.27 39.06
CA LEU A 767 -4.89 -30.47 38.95
C LEU A 767 -4.48 -31.73 39.71
N TYR A 768 -3.74 -32.63 39.05
CA TYR A 768 -3.27 -33.88 39.63
C TYR A 768 -1.75 -33.99 39.51
N ARG A 769 -1.07 -34.33 40.61
CA ARG A 769 0.39 -34.48 40.66
C ARG A 769 0.80 -35.93 40.42
N ASN A 770 1.70 -36.19 39.47
CA ASN A 770 2.28 -37.53 39.25
C ASN A 770 3.31 -37.87 40.33
N ASN A 771 2.85 -38.16 41.54
CA ASN A 771 3.71 -38.39 42.71
C ASN A 771 4.59 -39.65 42.61
N ASN A 772 4.26 -40.58 41.71
CA ASN A 772 4.88 -41.91 41.65
C ASN A 772 5.72 -42.12 40.37
N GLY A 773 5.80 -41.13 39.49
CA GLY A 773 6.54 -41.23 38.22
C GLY A 773 6.00 -42.29 37.26
N ASP A 774 4.71 -42.63 37.37
CA ASP A 774 4.09 -43.62 36.48
C ASP A 774 3.95 -43.01 35.07
N ALA A 775 4.59 -43.63 34.08
CA ALA A 775 4.51 -43.22 32.69
C ALA A 775 3.09 -43.32 32.10
N LYS A 776 2.18 -44.03 32.77
CA LYS A 776 0.76 -44.17 32.39
C LYS A 776 -0.19 -43.29 33.20
N PHE A 777 0.33 -42.39 34.06
CA PHE A 777 -0.48 -41.57 34.97
C PHE A 777 -1.56 -40.73 34.26
N PHE A 778 -1.35 -40.40 32.97
CA PHE A 778 -2.34 -39.76 32.08
C PHE A 778 -2.42 -40.43 30.70
N ASP A 779 -2.68 -41.74 30.67
CA ASP A 779 -2.97 -42.45 29.41
C ASP A 779 -4.27 -41.90 28.78
N THR A 780 -4.13 -41.19 27.67
CA THR A 780 -5.24 -40.52 26.99
C THR A 780 -6.29 -41.50 26.44
N GLU A 781 -5.89 -42.71 26.05
CA GLU A 781 -6.82 -43.72 25.53
C GLU A 781 -7.63 -44.33 26.68
N LEU A 782 -6.98 -44.56 27.83
CA LEU A 782 -7.68 -44.99 29.04
C LEU A 782 -8.71 -43.95 29.49
N LEU A 783 -8.35 -42.66 29.45
CA LEU A 783 -9.26 -41.56 29.83
C LEU A 783 -10.43 -41.41 28.87
N LYS A 784 -10.20 -41.49 27.54
CA LYS A 784 -11.29 -41.52 26.55
C LYS A 784 -12.21 -42.71 26.78
N HIS A 785 -11.66 -43.89 27.05
CA HIS A 785 -12.46 -45.09 27.31
C HIS A 785 -13.26 -44.99 28.62
N ALA A 786 -12.67 -44.39 29.66
CA ALA A 786 -13.36 -44.11 30.93
C ALA A 786 -14.49 -43.09 30.72
N LEU A 787 -14.22 -41.99 30.01
CA LEU A 787 -15.23 -40.97 29.67
C LEU A 787 -16.37 -41.59 28.86
N ALA A 788 -16.09 -42.38 27.83
CA ALA A 788 -17.10 -43.08 27.04
C ALA A 788 -18.02 -43.94 27.93
N LYS A 789 -17.48 -44.63 28.94
CA LYS A 789 -18.27 -45.42 29.90
C LYS A 789 -19.12 -44.54 30.82
N VAL A 790 -18.58 -43.42 31.30
CA VAL A 790 -19.30 -42.46 32.17
C VAL A 790 -20.46 -41.79 31.42
N LEU A 791 -20.30 -41.52 30.12
CA LEU A 791 -21.36 -40.94 29.30
C LEU A 791 -22.56 -41.87 29.08
N VAL A 792 -22.51 -43.14 29.47
CA VAL A 792 -23.69 -44.03 29.38
C VAL A 792 -24.73 -43.68 30.46
N PRO A 793 -24.42 -43.67 31.78
CA PRO A 793 -25.37 -43.22 32.79
C PRO A 793 -25.61 -41.70 32.79
N PHE A 794 -24.66 -40.90 32.30
CA PHE A 794 -24.78 -39.44 32.20
C PHE A 794 -24.98 -38.96 30.76
N TYR A 795 -25.75 -39.72 29.99
CA TYR A 795 -25.93 -39.49 28.55
C TYR A 795 -26.36 -38.08 28.15
N PRO A 796 -27.17 -37.31 28.92
CA PRO A 796 -27.53 -35.96 28.50
C PRO A 796 -26.30 -35.06 28.36
N LEU A 797 -25.19 -35.32 29.06
CA LEU A 797 -23.96 -34.53 28.93
C LEU A 797 -23.26 -34.75 27.58
N ALA A 798 -23.57 -35.83 26.87
CA ALA A 798 -23.04 -36.12 25.54
C ALA A 798 -23.83 -35.43 24.41
N ASP A 799 -24.90 -34.71 24.73
CA ASP A 799 -25.92 -34.29 23.78
C ASP A 799 -25.86 -32.79 23.47
N ARG A 800 -26.83 -32.28 22.70
CA ARG A 800 -26.93 -30.86 22.27
C ARG A 800 -28.25 -30.23 22.72
N LEU A 801 -28.31 -28.92 22.84
CA LEU A 801 -29.58 -28.21 23.06
C LEU A 801 -30.34 -28.06 21.74
N ARG A 802 -31.68 -28.00 21.79
CA ARG A 802 -32.57 -27.62 20.68
C ARG A 802 -33.83 -26.93 21.19
N TYR A 803 -34.53 -26.19 20.32
CA TYR A 803 -35.88 -25.71 20.61
C TYR A 803 -36.93 -26.73 20.17
N ASP A 804 -37.93 -26.95 21.01
CA ASP A 804 -39.18 -27.64 20.62
C ASP A 804 -40.06 -26.71 19.76
N ASN A 805 -41.03 -27.28 19.03
CA ASN A 805 -41.98 -26.61 18.13
C ASN A 805 -42.79 -25.46 18.78
N GLY A 806 -42.70 -25.29 20.11
CA GLY A 806 -43.31 -24.22 20.91
C GLY A 806 -42.33 -23.26 21.61
N SER A 807 -41.10 -23.12 21.11
CA SER A 807 -40.08 -22.14 21.57
C SER A 807 -39.42 -22.41 22.93
N ARG A 808 -39.56 -23.61 23.48
CA ARG A 808 -38.92 -24.02 24.75
C ARG A 808 -37.63 -24.80 24.47
N LEU A 809 -36.57 -24.51 25.23
CA LEU A 809 -35.27 -25.17 25.09
C LEU A 809 -35.25 -26.54 25.79
N GLU A 810 -34.75 -27.57 25.09
CA GLU A 810 -34.63 -28.95 25.57
C GLU A 810 -33.29 -29.56 25.16
N ILE A 811 -32.90 -30.64 25.84
CA ILE A 811 -31.73 -31.45 25.48
C ILE A 811 -32.16 -32.47 24.41
N ASN A 812 -31.57 -32.35 23.24
CA ASN A 812 -31.70 -33.28 22.13
C ASN A 812 -30.81 -34.51 22.36
N CYS A 813 -31.37 -35.57 22.95
CA CYS A 813 -30.61 -36.77 23.27
C CYS A 813 -30.23 -37.57 22.00
N ASN A 814 -29.10 -37.26 21.39
CA ASN A 814 -28.67 -37.75 20.07
C ASN A 814 -27.37 -38.60 20.12
N SER A 815 -26.80 -38.77 21.31
CA SER A 815 -25.54 -39.48 21.57
C SER A 815 -24.36 -38.94 20.76
N GLU A 816 -24.36 -37.64 20.43
CA GLU A 816 -23.32 -37.06 19.56
C GLU A 816 -21.93 -37.10 20.20
N GLY A 817 -21.84 -37.06 21.53
CA GLY A 817 -20.61 -37.20 22.31
C GLY A 817 -20.05 -35.89 22.86
N VAL A 818 -18.97 -36.04 23.62
CA VAL A 818 -18.25 -34.97 24.34
C VAL A 818 -16.95 -34.64 23.62
N LEU A 819 -16.64 -33.35 23.49
CA LEU A 819 -15.35 -32.90 22.99
C LEU A 819 -14.25 -33.24 24.00
N PHE A 820 -13.25 -34.02 23.57
CA PHE A 820 -12.08 -34.37 24.36
C PHE A 820 -10.82 -33.83 23.71
N MET A 821 -10.07 -33.01 24.45
CA MET A 821 -8.81 -32.39 24.01
C MET A 821 -7.67 -32.75 24.95
N VAL A 822 -6.46 -32.80 24.38
CA VAL A 822 -5.21 -32.95 25.13
C VAL A 822 -4.33 -31.77 24.74
N ALA A 823 -3.74 -31.11 25.74
CA ALA A 823 -2.81 -30.01 25.54
C ALA A 823 -1.57 -30.20 26.44
N GLU A 824 -0.48 -29.54 26.08
CA GLU A 824 0.77 -29.52 26.85
C GLU A 824 1.04 -28.08 27.31
N THR A 825 1.68 -27.93 28.47
CA THR A 825 2.05 -26.63 29.03
C THR A 825 3.48 -26.69 29.58
N GLU A 826 4.27 -25.64 29.36
CA GLU A 826 5.62 -25.51 29.94
C GLU A 826 5.59 -25.03 31.40
N SER A 827 4.42 -24.66 31.92
CA SER A 827 4.25 -24.19 33.29
C SER A 827 4.40 -25.35 34.28
N VAL A 828 5.29 -25.22 35.26
CA VAL A 828 5.42 -26.21 36.34
C VAL A 828 4.28 -26.05 37.34
N MET A 829 3.83 -27.16 37.93
CA MET A 829 2.65 -27.20 38.79
C MET A 829 2.70 -26.18 39.95
N ASP A 830 3.89 -25.84 40.45
CA ASP A 830 4.06 -24.88 41.54
C ASP A 830 3.77 -23.43 41.11
N ASP A 831 3.82 -23.10 39.80
CA ASP A 831 3.41 -21.81 39.24
C ASP A 831 1.88 -21.67 39.15
N LEU A 832 1.17 -22.81 39.06
CA LEU A 832 -0.29 -22.90 38.93
C LEU A 832 -1.01 -23.03 40.28
N VAL A 833 -0.28 -23.31 41.37
CA VAL A 833 -0.82 -23.57 42.71
C VAL A 833 -0.58 -22.34 43.61
N GLY A 834 -1.39 -21.31 43.40
CA GLY A 834 -1.46 -20.09 44.22
C GLY A 834 -2.79 -19.38 43.96
N CYS A 835 -3.48 -18.94 45.01
CA CYS A 835 -4.91 -18.61 44.99
C CYS A 835 -5.38 -17.57 43.94
N ALA A 836 -6.62 -17.80 43.46
CA ALA A 836 -7.44 -17.05 42.48
C ALA A 836 -7.24 -17.45 41.01
N PRO A 837 -8.31 -17.52 40.18
CA PRO A 837 -8.19 -17.82 38.75
C PRO A 837 -7.37 -16.71 38.08
N THR A 838 -6.10 -16.98 37.80
CA THR A 838 -5.25 -16.12 36.98
C THR A 838 -5.69 -16.24 35.51
N VAL A 839 -5.39 -15.23 34.70
CA VAL A 839 -5.63 -15.27 33.23
C VAL A 839 -4.97 -16.52 32.61
N GLU A 840 -3.83 -16.94 33.15
CA GLU A 840 -3.10 -18.14 32.75
C GLU A 840 -3.90 -19.44 32.99
N LEU A 841 -4.58 -19.58 34.13
CA LEU A 841 -5.45 -20.73 34.41
C LEU A 841 -6.69 -20.78 33.50
N LEU A 842 -7.20 -19.62 33.05
CA LEU A 842 -8.31 -19.55 32.09
C LEU A 842 -7.86 -19.92 30.67
N LYS A 843 -6.61 -19.63 30.29
CA LYS A 843 -6.01 -20.14 29.04
C LYS A 843 -5.96 -21.67 29.02
N LEU A 844 -5.95 -22.32 30.20
CA LEU A 844 -6.02 -23.78 30.33
C LEU A 844 -7.42 -24.36 30.10
N THR A 845 -8.38 -23.63 29.55
CA THR A 845 -9.77 -24.11 29.42
C THR A 845 -10.24 -24.03 27.97
N PRO A 846 -11.09 -24.97 27.51
CA PRO A 846 -11.67 -24.89 26.18
C PRO A 846 -12.44 -23.57 26.02
N PHE A 847 -11.98 -22.67 25.15
CA PHE A 847 -12.80 -21.52 24.76
C PHE A 847 -14.04 -22.01 24.00
N ILE A 848 -15.23 -21.57 24.41
CA ILE A 848 -16.52 -21.91 23.80
C ILE A 848 -17.12 -20.63 23.21
N ASP A 849 -17.01 -20.49 21.89
CA ASP A 849 -17.59 -19.39 21.13
C ASP A 849 -19.12 -19.53 21.09
N ARG A 850 -19.86 -18.59 21.68
CA ARG A 850 -21.33 -18.66 21.78
C ARG A 850 -22.07 -17.96 20.64
N SER A 851 -21.34 -17.31 19.73
CA SER A 851 -21.91 -16.52 18.63
C SER A 851 -22.66 -17.36 17.58
N ALA A 852 -22.33 -18.65 17.45
CA ALA A 852 -22.97 -19.58 16.52
C ALA A 852 -24.31 -20.19 17.00
N GLY A 853 -24.79 -19.80 18.19
CA GLY A 853 -26.04 -20.30 18.78
C GLY A 853 -25.89 -21.61 19.57
N VAL A 854 -26.66 -21.77 20.64
CA VAL A 854 -26.52 -22.83 21.68
C VAL A 854 -26.65 -24.29 21.20
N PHE A 855 -26.99 -24.51 19.93
CA PHE A 855 -27.36 -25.82 19.37
C PHE A 855 -26.19 -26.68 18.89
N LEU A 856 -25.00 -26.09 18.73
CA LEU A 856 -23.82 -26.78 18.19
C LEU A 856 -22.89 -27.33 19.27
N PHE A 857 -23.05 -26.92 20.54
CA PHE A 857 -22.10 -27.21 21.61
C PHE A 857 -22.47 -28.45 22.42
N SER A 858 -21.46 -29.28 22.72
CA SER A 858 -21.62 -30.33 23.72
C SER A 858 -21.88 -29.72 25.11
N LEU A 859 -22.78 -30.35 25.86
CA LEU A 859 -23.06 -29.96 27.24
C LEU A 859 -21.86 -30.16 28.17
N LEU A 860 -20.86 -30.95 27.75
CA LEU A 860 -19.58 -31.12 28.42
C LEU A 860 -18.43 -31.00 27.41
N ALA A 861 -17.34 -30.33 27.82
CA ALA A 861 -16.05 -30.38 27.15
C ALA A 861 -15.00 -30.75 28.19
N ALA A 862 -14.09 -31.67 27.83
CA ALA A 862 -13.02 -32.13 28.70
C ALA A 862 -11.68 -31.83 28.04
N GLN A 863 -10.77 -31.20 28.78
CA GLN A 863 -9.40 -30.97 28.35
C GLN A 863 -8.44 -31.45 29.44
N VAL A 864 -7.43 -32.19 29.02
CA VAL A 864 -6.38 -32.70 29.89
C VAL A 864 -5.07 -32.00 29.52
N TYR A 865 -4.40 -31.45 30.53
CA TYR A 865 -3.06 -30.89 30.39
C TYR A 865 -2.03 -31.86 30.92
N ILE A 866 -0.97 -32.08 30.15
CA ILE A 866 0.22 -32.80 30.58
C ILE A 866 1.34 -31.77 30.69
N ALA A 867 1.92 -31.66 31.89
CA ALA A 867 3.08 -30.82 32.18
C ALA A 867 4.36 -31.66 32.20
#